data_AF-A0AAD5LF80-F1
#
_entry.id   AF-A0AAD5LF80-F1
#
_cell.length_a   1.000
_cell.length_b   1.000
_cell.length_c   1.000
_cell.angle_alpha   90.00
_cell.angle_beta   90.00
_cell.angle_gamma   90.00
#
_symmetry.space_group_name_H-M   'P 1'
#
loop_
_entity.id
_entity.type
_entity.pdbx_description
1 polymer ?
#
loop_
_entity_poly.entity_id
_entity_poly.type
_entity_poly.pdbx_seq_one_letter_code
_entity_poly.pdbx_strand_id
1 'polypeptide(L)'
;MKVVPGSDATPLNVLEYEAFAKEYLPKNAFDYYASGADDMVTLRENREAFKRFVLRPRVLRDVSSIDTRTTLLGQEVSSPVCIAPTAMQCMAHPVGERGSASAAAKFGAGYILSSLSTTSLEDVAIANEHGLRWFQLYVFKDRDITRDLVLRAEKAGYKAIVLTVDTPVLGHREPDVRNKFHLPTHLHLANYANVGGKHAHGVRSLQDSGLAHYVGTLFDLTLNWKDVQWLKSITKLPVVVKGVMTAEDAVMAVEMGCEGILVSNHGARQLDGVSSTIEALAEVVAAVKGRAEVYLDGGIRRGTDVFKALALGARAVFLGRPVLWGLTHSGEEGVFNVLKILNEELKHAMMFSGTARLADIGMTMEGLTLKNWKVGAKLGAGACSDVFAGAYNSHAHLRTIEYIHSKNILYVDVKPENFMVDARDESQVYCADFGIAERYIMATGKHKEYKTGGAIVGTPTFLSLNCHRGDSASRRDDVEALLNVLIYMLRGDLPWQQAKSDAEGAQIKHDTSVESLCATLPKEWTTMMKAARECGFEEKPKYELFESYFQKLGAKPDSTQPYRWGTMVPSMASTYDRLVRSGAIAQDAETQLEILRHLELVDVPESQRAGIRTLHRIHFERFVRLQQQQRKDNVERISARRSELRARVRSLWRQEDGSDESGVTLEMITASAPGLFQKPGEDKKTAKTAIGSKSAQTTEEEEDIDPRLRSCDPDLIAKIEMEIVDYGDPVTFDDIGYSGADVRALCTEAAMGPIRSCPDIRTMDADAVRPISLEDFNAALRGVRSSVAAKDLEFYREWNAEFGSFEFVGHED
;
A
#
# COMPACT_ATOMS: atom_id res chain seq x y z
N MET A 1 -29.74 -15.47 26.64
CA MET A 1 -28.48 -16.16 26.30
C MET A 1 -27.97 -16.93 27.50
N LYS A 2 -27.09 -17.93 27.32
CA LYS A 2 -26.24 -18.44 28.41
C LYS A 2 -24.96 -17.58 28.43
N VAL A 3 -24.89 -16.62 29.35
CA VAL A 3 -23.58 -16.11 29.80
C VAL A 3 -22.94 -17.23 30.62
N VAL A 4 -21.69 -17.57 30.35
CA VAL A 4 -20.94 -18.52 31.19
C VAL A 4 -20.46 -17.75 32.43
N PRO A 5 -20.89 -18.09 33.65
CA PRO A 5 -20.41 -17.41 34.84
C PRO A 5 -18.95 -17.80 35.10
N GLY A 6 -18.04 -16.83 35.20
CA GLY A 6 -16.65 -17.07 35.62
C GLY A 6 -15.54 -16.65 34.64
N SER A 7 -15.86 -15.92 33.57
CA SER A 7 -14.85 -15.27 32.70
C SER A 7 -15.04 -13.76 32.67
N ASP A 8 -14.13 -12.98 33.28
CA ASP A 8 -14.14 -11.51 33.30
C ASP A 8 -13.75 -10.85 31.96
N ALA A 9 -14.03 -11.53 30.84
CA ALA A 9 -13.66 -11.14 29.49
C ALA A 9 -14.57 -10.01 28.95
N THR A 10 -14.59 -8.86 29.62
CA THR A 10 -15.10 -7.62 29.04
C THR A 10 -14.21 -7.26 27.84
N PRO A 11 -14.75 -7.13 26.61
CA PRO A 11 -13.91 -6.94 25.43
C PRO A 11 -13.06 -5.67 25.54
N LEU A 12 -11.75 -5.82 25.42
CA LEU A 12 -10.76 -4.76 25.59
C LEU A 12 -10.68 -3.86 24.36
N ASN A 13 -11.16 -4.32 23.20
CA ASN A 13 -11.22 -3.51 21.99
C ASN A 13 -12.33 -3.91 21.00
N VAL A 14 -12.53 -3.05 20.00
CA VAL A 14 -13.58 -3.15 18.98
C VAL A 14 -13.49 -4.42 18.11
N LEU A 15 -12.32 -5.07 18.00
CA LEU A 15 -12.16 -6.29 17.22
C LEU A 15 -12.64 -7.54 17.97
N GLU A 16 -12.59 -7.53 19.30
CA GLU A 16 -13.18 -8.61 20.12
C GLU A 16 -14.71 -8.57 20.07
N TYR A 17 -15.32 -7.37 20.04
CA TYR A 17 -16.73 -7.22 19.71
C TYR A 17 -17.06 -7.75 18.30
N GLU A 18 -16.20 -7.49 17.30
CA GLU A 18 -16.37 -7.99 15.92
C GLU A 18 -16.25 -9.54 15.84
N ALA A 19 -15.40 -10.14 16.66
CA ALA A 19 -15.28 -11.59 16.81
C ALA A 19 -16.50 -12.21 17.50
N PHE A 20 -16.95 -11.65 18.64
CA PHE A 20 -18.17 -12.07 19.32
C PHE A 20 -19.40 -11.97 18.40
N ALA A 21 -19.54 -10.86 17.67
CA ALA A 21 -20.65 -10.68 16.73
C ALA A 21 -20.66 -11.73 15.60
N LYS A 22 -19.50 -12.26 15.21
CA LYS A 22 -19.37 -13.35 14.24
C LYS A 22 -19.81 -14.71 14.78
N GLU A 23 -19.64 -14.95 16.08
CA GLU A 23 -20.05 -16.19 16.76
C GLU A 23 -21.56 -16.19 17.08
N TYR A 24 -22.10 -15.07 17.56
CA TYR A 24 -23.46 -15.02 18.14
C TYR A 24 -24.56 -14.50 17.20
N LEU A 25 -24.25 -13.82 16.08
CA LEU A 25 -25.27 -13.41 15.12
C LEU A 25 -25.67 -14.54 14.16
N PRO A 26 -26.96 -14.68 13.81
CA PRO A 26 -27.37 -15.52 12.68
C PRO A 26 -26.67 -15.07 11.39
N LYS A 27 -26.17 -16.02 10.59
CA LYS A 27 -25.38 -15.74 9.37
C LYS A 27 -26.01 -14.68 8.44
N ASN A 28 -27.33 -14.72 8.24
CA ASN A 28 -28.08 -13.72 7.46
C ASN A 28 -27.88 -12.27 7.96
N ALA A 29 -27.78 -12.07 9.28
CA ALA A 29 -27.53 -10.77 9.88
C ALA A 29 -26.03 -10.43 9.91
N PHE A 30 -25.16 -11.39 10.30
CA PHE A 30 -23.72 -11.15 10.35
C PHE A 30 -23.16 -10.77 8.98
N ASP A 31 -23.39 -11.60 7.96
CA ASP A 31 -22.89 -11.39 6.61
C ASP A 31 -23.44 -10.07 6.04
N TYR A 32 -24.70 -9.75 6.29
CA TYR A 32 -25.31 -8.49 5.87
C TYR A 32 -24.58 -7.28 6.46
N TYR A 33 -24.24 -7.30 7.74
CA TYR A 33 -23.53 -6.20 8.39
C TYR A 33 -22.03 -6.17 8.04
N ALA A 34 -21.37 -7.33 7.96
CA ALA A 34 -19.93 -7.45 7.75
C ALA A 34 -19.51 -7.14 6.31
N SER A 35 -20.29 -7.62 5.32
CA SER A 35 -19.96 -7.57 3.89
C SER A 35 -19.60 -6.19 3.34
N GLY A 36 -18.73 -6.19 2.34
CA GLY A 36 -18.55 -5.08 1.41
C GLY A 36 -19.26 -5.35 0.08
N ALA A 37 -19.02 -4.49 -0.92
CA ALA A 37 -19.33 -4.80 -2.31
C ALA A 37 -18.27 -5.74 -2.91
N ASP A 38 -18.70 -6.61 -3.84
CA ASP A 38 -17.88 -7.45 -4.73
C ASP A 38 -16.70 -8.15 -4.02
N ASP A 39 -15.47 -8.01 -4.54
CA ASP A 39 -14.23 -8.60 -3.99
C ASP A 39 -13.80 -8.01 -2.63
N MET A 40 -14.53 -7.02 -2.12
CA MET A 40 -14.32 -6.33 -0.84
C MET A 40 -12.92 -5.71 -0.70
N VAL A 41 -12.33 -5.25 -1.80
CA VAL A 41 -11.02 -4.58 -1.86
C VAL A 41 -11.02 -3.33 -1.00
N THR A 42 -11.97 -2.42 -1.23
CA THR A 42 -12.13 -1.17 -0.47
C THR A 42 -12.49 -1.43 0.99
N LEU A 43 -13.11 -2.58 1.31
CA LEU A 43 -13.41 -2.94 2.72
C LEU A 43 -12.14 -3.27 3.51
N ARG A 44 -11.21 -4.02 2.89
CA ARG A 44 -9.88 -4.27 3.44
C ARG A 44 -9.10 -2.95 3.50
N GLU A 45 -9.07 -2.22 2.38
CA GLU A 45 -8.27 -1.01 2.23
C GLU A 45 -8.68 0.11 3.20
N ASN A 46 -9.97 0.27 3.49
CA ASN A 46 -10.46 1.16 4.55
C ASN A 46 -9.80 0.92 5.92
N ARG A 47 -9.34 -0.31 6.23
CA ARG A 47 -8.62 -0.62 7.48
C ARG A 47 -7.11 -0.52 7.32
N GLU A 48 -6.57 -0.95 6.19
CA GLU A 48 -5.13 -0.96 5.94
C GLU A 48 -4.57 0.45 5.70
N ALA A 49 -5.35 1.36 5.10
CA ALA A 49 -4.96 2.75 4.86
C ALA A 49 -4.57 3.50 6.15
N PHE A 50 -5.30 3.30 7.26
CA PHE A 50 -4.94 3.91 8.55
C PHE A 50 -3.55 3.51 9.04
N LYS A 51 -3.02 2.33 8.65
CA LYS A 51 -1.65 1.91 9.00
C LYS A 51 -0.58 2.66 8.21
N ARG A 52 -0.91 3.20 7.03
CA ARG A 52 0.01 3.99 6.19
C ARG A 52 0.30 5.39 6.74
N PHE A 53 -0.58 5.91 7.61
CA PHE A 53 -0.38 7.17 8.31
C PHE A 53 0.36 6.93 9.65
N VAL A 54 1.56 7.50 9.76
CA VAL A 54 2.42 7.45 10.96
C VAL A 54 2.21 8.72 11.79
N LEU A 55 2.16 8.58 13.13
CA LEU A 55 2.07 9.71 14.05
C LEU A 55 3.46 10.26 14.39
N ARG A 56 3.58 11.57 14.63
CA ARG A 56 4.82 12.23 15.09
C ARG A 56 4.60 12.88 16.47
N PRO A 57 4.80 12.14 17.58
CA PRO A 57 4.62 12.67 18.94
C PRO A 57 5.39 13.95 19.25
N ARG A 58 4.81 14.83 20.07
CA ARG A 58 5.48 15.99 20.66
C ARG A 58 5.66 15.79 22.17
N VAL A 59 6.81 15.25 22.56
CA VAL A 59 7.18 15.01 23.96
C VAL A 59 7.27 16.30 24.79
N LEU A 60 7.27 16.15 26.12
CA LEU A 60 7.39 17.25 27.10
C LEU A 60 6.31 18.35 26.93
N ARG A 61 5.07 17.93 26.71
CA ARG A 61 3.87 18.77 26.70
C ARG A 61 3.03 18.48 27.95
N ASP A 62 2.39 19.50 28.50
CA ASP A 62 1.38 19.28 29.54
C ASP A 62 0.15 18.60 28.93
N VAL A 63 -0.11 17.39 29.43
CA VAL A 63 -1.25 16.53 29.07
C VAL A 63 -1.96 16.02 30.34
N SER A 64 -1.79 16.74 31.46
CA SER A 64 -2.41 16.42 32.77
C SER A 64 -3.94 16.47 32.75
N SER A 65 -4.52 17.14 31.75
CA SER A 65 -5.94 17.12 31.44
C SER A 65 -6.15 17.04 29.93
N ILE A 66 -7.01 16.12 29.48
CA ILE A 66 -7.38 15.94 28.07
C ILE A 66 -8.84 16.32 27.85
N ASP A 67 -9.09 17.25 26.92
CA ASP A 67 -10.44 17.65 26.52
C ASP A 67 -10.79 17.09 25.13
N THR A 68 -11.72 16.12 25.10
CA THR A 68 -12.28 15.51 23.88
C THR A 68 -13.55 16.21 23.39
N ARG A 69 -13.98 17.33 23.98
CA ARG A 69 -15.20 18.01 23.54
C ARG A 69 -15.02 18.71 22.20
N THR A 70 -16.08 18.69 21.41
CA THR A 70 -16.19 19.42 20.15
C THR A 70 -17.64 19.88 19.92
N THR A 71 -17.91 20.53 18.79
CA THR A 71 -19.28 20.75 18.33
C THR A 71 -19.47 20.16 16.95
N LEU A 72 -20.68 19.67 16.67
CA LEU A 72 -21.10 19.28 15.32
C LEU A 72 -22.22 20.24 14.90
N LEU A 73 -22.00 21.02 13.85
CA LEU A 73 -22.94 22.05 13.36
C LEU A 73 -23.40 22.99 14.51
N GLY A 74 -22.45 23.39 15.35
CA GLY A 74 -22.68 24.23 16.53
C GLY A 74 -23.40 23.57 17.72
N GLN A 75 -23.65 22.25 17.71
CA GLN A 75 -24.18 21.50 18.87
C GLN A 75 -23.02 20.82 19.62
N GLU A 76 -22.87 21.03 20.93
CA GLU A 76 -21.78 20.44 21.74
C GLU A 76 -21.91 18.92 21.89
N VAL A 77 -20.78 18.21 21.86
CA VAL A 77 -20.64 16.77 22.11
C VAL A 77 -19.39 16.48 22.96
N SER A 78 -19.46 15.47 23.82
CA SER A 78 -18.39 15.03 24.73
C SER A 78 -17.17 14.42 24.03
N SER A 79 -17.34 14.01 22.77
CA SER A 79 -16.38 13.23 22.00
C SER A 79 -16.55 13.47 20.50
N PRO A 80 -15.47 13.42 19.69
CA PRO A 80 -15.56 13.38 18.24
C PRO A 80 -15.91 11.98 17.70
N VAL A 81 -16.11 10.98 18.57
CA VAL A 81 -16.48 9.60 18.22
C VAL A 81 -18.01 9.46 18.23
N CYS A 82 -18.62 9.42 17.05
CA CYS A 82 -20.07 9.44 16.85
C CYS A 82 -20.59 8.17 16.16
N ILE A 83 -21.91 7.99 16.07
CA ILE A 83 -22.55 6.79 15.50
C ILE A 83 -23.09 7.07 14.08
N ALA A 84 -22.60 6.29 13.11
CA ALA A 84 -23.02 6.34 11.70
C ALA A 84 -24.41 5.69 11.49
N PRO A 85 -25.14 6.05 10.42
CA PRO A 85 -26.41 5.43 10.12
C PRO A 85 -26.22 3.99 9.66
N THR A 86 -26.65 3.03 10.47
CA THR A 86 -26.76 1.62 10.10
C THR A 86 -28.22 1.17 10.16
N ALA A 87 -28.64 0.43 9.13
CA ALA A 87 -30.02 0.02 8.93
C ALA A 87 -30.38 -1.26 9.72
N MET A 88 -31.66 -1.37 10.10
CA MET A 88 -32.29 -2.59 10.64
C MET A 88 -31.63 -3.16 11.91
N GLN A 89 -31.22 -2.29 12.85
CA GLN A 89 -30.39 -2.69 14.01
C GLN A 89 -31.04 -3.74 14.94
N CYS A 90 -32.37 -3.90 14.93
CA CYS A 90 -33.05 -4.94 15.69
C CYS A 90 -32.67 -6.37 15.27
N MET A 91 -32.02 -6.57 14.11
CA MET A 91 -31.42 -7.87 13.75
C MET A 91 -30.15 -8.20 14.56
N ALA A 92 -29.52 -7.22 15.21
CA ALA A 92 -28.36 -7.43 16.08
C ALA A 92 -28.77 -7.67 17.55
N HIS A 93 -29.71 -6.88 18.08
CA HIS A 93 -30.26 -7.05 19.42
C HIS A 93 -31.68 -6.46 19.49
N PRO A 94 -32.63 -7.02 20.28
CA PRO A 94 -34.02 -6.55 20.31
C PRO A 94 -34.24 -5.09 20.73
N VAL A 95 -33.24 -4.44 21.35
CA VAL A 95 -33.29 -2.99 21.68
C VAL A 95 -32.97 -2.09 20.49
N GLY A 96 -32.34 -2.63 19.45
CA GLY A 96 -32.02 -1.99 18.18
C GLY A 96 -31.50 -0.55 18.31
N GLU A 97 -32.08 0.32 17.48
CA GLU A 97 -31.73 1.73 17.42
C GLU A 97 -32.04 2.50 18.70
N ARG A 98 -33.03 2.06 19.52
CA ARG A 98 -33.28 2.68 20.83
C ARG A 98 -32.07 2.54 21.75
N GLY A 99 -31.45 1.36 21.79
CA GLY A 99 -30.24 1.11 22.56
C GLY A 99 -29.04 1.90 22.05
N SER A 100 -28.79 1.90 20.74
CA SER A 100 -27.67 2.67 20.17
C SER A 100 -27.81 4.18 20.38
N ALA A 101 -29.03 4.72 20.30
CA ALA A 101 -29.29 6.13 20.47
C ALA A 101 -29.29 6.57 21.96
N SER A 102 -29.79 5.73 22.87
CA SER A 102 -29.65 5.91 24.32
C SER A 102 -28.19 5.85 24.78
N ALA A 103 -27.40 4.91 24.26
CA ALA A 103 -25.97 4.83 24.51
C ALA A 103 -25.22 6.09 24.06
N ALA A 104 -25.54 6.63 22.87
CA ALA A 104 -24.99 7.89 22.38
C ALA A 104 -25.39 9.07 23.29
N ALA A 105 -26.65 9.14 23.74
CA ALA A 105 -27.12 10.16 24.68
C ALA A 105 -26.32 10.14 25.99
N LYS A 106 -26.17 8.95 26.60
CA LYS A 106 -25.46 8.73 27.86
C LYS A 106 -23.96 9.00 27.76
N PHE A 107 -23.37 8.82 26.58
CA PHE A 107 -21.96 9.13 26.32
C PHE A 107 -21.74 10.60 25.91
N GLY A 108 -22.78 11.30 25.45
CA GLY A 108 -22.68 12.64 24.86
C GLY A 108 -22.11 12.63 23.43
N ALA A 109 -22.34 11.56 22.66
CA ALA A 109 -21.96 11.44 21.25
C ALA A 109 -23.13 11.80 20.30
N GLY A 110 -22.80 12.19 19.07
CA GLY A 110 -23.79 12.34 18.00
C GLY A 110 -24.27 10.98 17.46
N TYR A 111 -25.58 10.85 17.22
CA TYR A 111 -26.20 9.67 16.64
C TYR A 111 -26.92 9.99 15.32
N ILE A 112 -26.57 9.30 14.23
CA ILE A 112 -27.30 9.38 12.97
C ILE A 112 -28.24 8.17 12.84
N LEU A 113 -29.55 8.40 12.83
CA LEU A 113 -30.54 7.34 12.52
C LEU A 113 -30.57 7.05 11.02
N SER A 114 -30.63 5.78 10.61
CA SER A 114 -30.92 5.43 9.21
C SER A 114 -32.42 5.55 8.88
N SER A 115 -32.73 6.09 7.71
CA SER A 115 -34.08 6.00 7.12
C SER A 115 -34.59 4.55 7.01
N LEU A 116 -33.70 3.55 6.88
CA LEU A 116 -34.03 2.12 6.83
C LEU A 116 -33.94 1.46 8.24
N SER A 117 -34.45 2.14 9.25
CA SER A 117 -34.44 1.66 10.63
C SER A 117 -35.58 0.67 10.94
N THR A 118 -35.30 -0.27 11.85
CA THR A 118 -36.30 -1.13 12.50
C THR A 118 -37.04 -0.47 13.68
N THR A 119 -36.69 0.76 14.01
CA THR A 119 -37.31 1.60 15.02
C THR A 119 -37.81 2.89 14.37
N SER A 120 -38.90 3.48 14.85
CA SER A 120 -39.38 4.77 14.31
C SER A 120 -38.46 5.92 14.73
N LEU A 121 -38.33 6.96 13.91
CA LEU A 121 -37.59 8.16 14.27
C LEU A 121 -38.18 8.86 15.51
N GLU A 122 -39.49 8.71 15.74
CA GLU A 122 -40.17 9.19 16.95
C GLU A 122 -39.71 8.43 18.20
N ASP A 123 -39.68 7.09 18.16
CA ASP A 123 -39.18 6.25 19.25
C ASP A 123 -37.69 6.46 19.54
N VAL A 124 -36.88 6.68 18.50
CA VAL A 124 -35.45 6.98 18.63
C VAL A 124 -35.25 8.37 19.24
N ALA A 125 -36.11 9.35 18.92
CA ALA A 125 -36.09 10.65 19.56
C ALA A 125 -36.46 10.61 21.05
N ILE A 126 -37.35 9.69 21.45
CA ILE A 126 -37.65 9.40 22.86
C ILE A 126 -36.45 8.71 23.54
N ALA A 127 -35.87 7.68 22.92
CA ALA A 127 -34.74 6.95 23.49
C ALA A 127 -33.45 7.79 23.62
N ASN A 128 -33.33 8.85 22.83
CA ASN A 128 -32.18 9.77 22.80
C ASN A 128 -32.60 11.19 23.24
N GLU A 129 -33.47 11.29 24.26
CA GLU A 129 -34.23 12.51 24.59
C GLU A 129 -33.38 13.78 24.59
N HIS A 130 -32.25 13.77 25.29
CA HIS A 130 -31.34 14.91 25.47
C HIS A 130 -30.09 14.89 24.58
N GLY A 131 -29.83 13.82 23.82
CA GLY A 131 -28.61 13.68 23.02
C GLY A 131 -28.74 14.17 21.58
N LEU A 132 -27.60 14.42 20.94
CA LEU A 132 -27.55 14.93 19.58
C LEU A 132 -27.96 13.86 18.56
N ARG A 133 -29.03 14.12 17.81
CA ARG A 133 -29.59 13.21 16.80
C ARG A 133 -29.75 13.86 15.42
N TRP A 134 -29.24 13.18 14.40
CA TRP A 134 -29.39 13.52 12.97
C TRP A 134 -30.12 12.38 12.22
N PHE A 135 -30.76 12.68 11.09
CA PHE A 135 -31.54 11.71 10.34
C PHE A 135 -30.96 11.49 8.93
N GLN A 136 -30.50 10.27 8.64
CA GLN A 136 -30.02 9.90 7.32
C GLN A 136 -31.18 9.66 6.37
N LEU A 137 -31.12 10.31 5.20
CA LEU A 137 -32.17 10.33 4.20
C LEU A 137 -31.68 9.79 2.85
N TYR A 138 -32.58 9.12 2.13
CA TYR A 138 -32.51 8.92 0.69
C TYR A 138 -33.64 9.71 0.03
N VAL A 139 -33.40 10.25 -1.17
CA VAL A 139 -34.46 10.88 -1.97
C VAL A 139 -35.12 9.79 -2.83
N PHE A 140 -36.40 9.55 -2.59
CA PHE A 140 -37.18 8.54 -3.30
C PHE A 140 -37.80 9.11 -4.57
N LYS A 141 -38.15 8.23 -5.52
CA LYS A 141 -38.93 8.60 -6.72
C LYS A 141 -40.22 9.33 -6.33
N ASP A 142 -40.87 8.84 -5.28
CA ASP A 142 -41.94 9.55 -4.58
C ASP A 142 -41.32 10.58 -3.61
N ARG A 143 -41.30 11.84 -4.06
CA ARG A 143 -40.78 12.98 -3.29
C ARG A 143 -41.65 13.34 -2.07
N ASP A 144 -42.90 12.87 -2.00
CA ASP A 144 -43.78 13.12 -0.86
C ASP A 144 -43.45 12.18 0.31
N ILE A 145 -43.04 10.93 0.06
CA ILE A 145 -42.43 10.05 1.09
C ILE A 145 -41.18 10.70 1.68
N THR A 146 -40.31 11.26 0.83
CA THR A 146 -39.11 11.99 1.30
C THR A 146 -39.50 13.23 2.12
N ARG A 147 -40.57 13.96 1.77
CA ARG A 147 -41.06 15.12 2.53
C ARG A 147 -41.65 14.73 3.89
N ASP A 148 -42.42 13.64 3.99
CA ASP A 148 -42.94 13.12 5.26
C ASP A 148 -41.80 12.86 6.27
N LEU A 149 -40.79 12.11 5.85
CA LEU A 149 -39.64 11.78 6.71
C LEU A 149 -38.89 13.03 7.20
N VAL A 150 -38.71 14.04 6.34
CA VAL A 150 -38.07 15.32 6.67
C VAL A 150 -38.89 16.09 7.72
N LEU A 151 -40.19 16.28 7.48
CA LEU A 151 -41.07 17.01 8.40
C LEU A 151 -41.24 16.30 9.75
N ARG A 152 -41.21 14.96 9.76
CA ARG A 152 -41.22 14.15 10.98
C ARG A 152 -39.90 14.23 11.74
N ALA A 153 -38.75 14.23 11.05
CA ALA A 153 -37.45 14.47 11.66
C ALA A 153 -37.37 15.86 12.32
N GLU A 154 -37.82 16.91 11.64
CA GLU A 154 -37.95 18.25 12.23
C GLU A 154 -38.83 18.24 13.48
N LYS A 155 -40.03 17.65 13.40
CA LYS A 155 -40.99 17.56 14.51
C LYS A 155 -40.47 16.75 15.70
N ALA A 156 -39.67 15.71 15.46
CA ALA A 156 -39.03 14.89 16.49
C ALA A 156 -37.72 15.52 17.05
N GLY A 157 -37.38 16.74 16.64
CA GLY A 157 -36.28 17.53 17.19
C GLY A 157 -34.88 17.12 16.69
N TYR A 158 -34.80 16.42 15.56
CA TYR A 158 -33.52 16.14 14.90
C TYR A 158 -32.82 17.43 14.47
N LYS A 159 -31.48 17.42 14.45
CA LYS A 159 -30.66 18.63 14.30
C LYS A 159 -29.98 18.80 12.94
N ALA A 160 -29.99 17.76 12.09
CA ALA A 160 -29.52 17.81 10.71
C ALA A 160 -30.14 16.66 9.89
N ILE A 161 -30.21 16.86 8.57
CA ILE A 161 -30.48 15.80 7.59
C ILE A 161 -29.16 15.35 6.97
N VAL A 162 -28.89 14.04 6.97
CA VAL A 162 -27.70 13.43 6.37
C VAL A 162 -28.10 12.80 5.04
N LEU A 163 -27.97 13.54 3.95
CA LEU A 163 -28.35 13.09 2.61
C LEU A 163 -27.30 12.12 2.06
N THR A 164 -27.66 10.86 1.82
CA THR A 164 -26.78 9.89 1.17
C THR A 164 -26.83 10.04 -0.36
N VAL A 165 -25.67 10.29 -0.99
CA VAL A 165 -25.53 10.42 -2.46
C VAL A 165 -24.75 9.29 -3.13
N ASP A 166 -24.02 8.46 -2.36
CA ASP A 166 -23.23 7.31 -2.84
C ASP A 166 -24.07 6.08 -3.29
N THR A 167 -25.40 6.18 -3.26
CA THR A 167 -26.34 5.06 -3.46
C THR A 167 -27.46 5.42 -4.46
N PRO A 168 -27.18 5.58 -5.77
CA PRO A 168 -28.22 5.58 -6.80
C PRO A 168 -28.79 4.16 -6.99
N VAL A 169 -27.91 3.16 -7.06
CA VAL A 169 -28.22 1.73 -6.97
C VAL A 169 -27.59 1.15 -5.70
N LEU A 170 -28.06 -0.02 -5.24
CA LEU A 170 -27.37 -0.74 -4.16
C LEU A 170 -26.11 -1.43 -4.71
N GLY A 171 -25.00 -1.32 -3.99
CA GLY A 171 -23.78 -2.09 -4.30
C GLY A 171 -24.03 -3.60 -4.27
N HIS A 172 -23.35 -4.34 -5.16
CA HIS A 172 -23.49 -5.78 -5.28
C HIS A 172 -22.75 -6.48 -4.13
N ARG A 173 -23.50 -7.09 -3.21
CA ARG A 173 -22.97 -7.70 -1.99
C ARG A 173 -23.17 -9.20 -2.07
N GLU A 174 -22.15 -9.94 -2.51
CA GLU A 174 -22.28 -11.39 -2.74
C GLU A 174 -22.89 -12.18 -1.56
N PRO A 175 -22.57 -11.90 -0.28
CA PRO A 175 -23.18 -12.63 0.82
C PRO A 175 -24.69 -12.35 0.96
N ASP A 176 -25.15 -11.13 0.64
CA ASP A 176 -26.59 -10.80 0.64
C ASP A 176 -27.34 -11.58 -0.44
N VAL A 177 -26.72 -11.78 -1.62
CA VAL A 177 -27.27 -12.58 -2.71
C VAL A 177 -27.26 -14.07 -2.34
N ARG A 178 -26.10 -14.58 -1.89
CA ARG A 178 -25.87 -15.99 -1.55
C ARG A 178 -26.75 -16.48 -0.40
N ASN A 179 -26.99 -15.64 0.61
CA ASN A 179 -27.89 -15.94 1.73
C ASN A 179 -29.37 -15.64 1.44
N LYS A 180 -29.69 -15.03 0.29
CA LYS A 180 -31.02 -14.47 -0.03
C LYS A 180 -31.53 -13.54 1.07
N PHE A 181 -30.75 -12.48 1.32
CA PHE A 181 -30.96 -11.59 2.45
C PHE A 181 -32.38 -11.04 2.50
N HIS A 182 -32.99 -11.18 3.67
CA HIS A 182 -34.32 -10.69 3.99
C HIS A 182 -34.38 -10.23 5.44
N LEU A 183 -35.23 -9.25 5.72
CA LEU A 183 -35.54 -8.82 7.07
C LEU A 183 -36.40 -9.91 7.77
N PRO A 184 -36.05 -10.38 8.98
CA PRO A 184 -36.82 -11.37 9.73
C PRO A 184 -38.30 -10.99 9.88
N THR A 185 -39.20 -11.96 9.84
CA THR A 185 -40.65 -11.74 9.68
C THR A 185 -41.32 -10.95 10.80
N HIS A 186 -40.73 -10.92 12.00
CA HIS A 186 -41.18 -10.14 13.16
C HIS A 186 -40.67 -8.68 13.16
N LEU A 187 -39.78 -8.33 12.23
CA LEU A 187 -39.23 -6.98 12.05
C LEU A 187 -39.82 -6.32 10.79
N HIS A 188 -39.82 -4.99 10.80
CA HIS A 188 -40.28 -4.16 9.69
C HIS A 188 -39.53 -2.82 9.70
N LEU A 189 -39.55 -2.10 8.58
CA LEU A 189 -38.96 -0.76 8.49
C LEU A 189 -39.93 0.27 9.09
N ALA A 190 -39.78 0.53 10.39
CA ALA A 190 -40.77 1.24 11.21
C ALA A 190 -41.05 2.68 10.77
N ASN A 191 -40.07 3.37 10.17
CA ASN A 191 -40.28 4.71 9.58
C ASN A 191 -41.41 4.74 8.53
N TYR A 192 -41.70 3.62 7.87
CA TYR A 192 -42.71 3.50 6.80
C TYR A 192 -43.97 2.74 7.22
N ALA A 193 -44.11 2.36 8.50
CA ALA A 193 -45.27 1.60 8.99
C ALA A 193 -46.60 2.31 8.67
N ASN A 194 -46.62 3.64 8.82
CA ASN A 194 -47.79 4.48 8.56
C ASN A 194 -48.02 4.75 7.05
N VAL A 195 -47.03 4.49 6.19
CA VAL A 195 -47.04 4.87 4.76
C VAL A 195 -47.49 3.67 3.91
N GLY A 196 -48.74 3.24 4.11
CA GLY A 196 -49.40 2.22 3.28
C GLY A 196 -48.88 0.78 3.40
N GLY A 197 -48.03 0.47 4.39
CA GLY A 197 -47.60 -0.88 4.78
C GLY A 197 -46.66 -1.63 3.81
N LYS A 198 -46.80 -1.44 2.48
CA LYS A 198 -45.97 -2.09 1.46
C LYS A 198 -44.48 -1.78 1.64
N HIS A 199 -44.15 -0.54 1.99
CA HIS A 199 -42.78 -0.09 2.21
C HIS A 199 -42.18 -0.63 3.52
N ALA A 200 -43.01 -0.94 4.54
CA ALA A 200 -42.52 -1.45 5.82
C ALA A 200 -42.00 -2.91 5.75
N HIS A 201 -42.52 -3.72 4.84
CA HIS A 201 -42.18 -5.17 4.74
C HIS A 201 -41.47 -5.56 3.43
N GLY A 202 -41.10 -4.60 2.58
CA GLY A 202 -40.61 -4.84 1.22
C GLY A 202 -39.20 -5.44 1.08
N VAL A 203 -38.45 -5.62 2.17
CA VAL A 203 -37.09 -6.21 2.18
C VAL A 203 -37.15 -7.74 2.09
N ARG A 204 -37.72 -8.24 0.98
CA ARG A 204 -37.89 -9.68 0.68
C ARG A 204 -37.77 -9.92 -0.82
N SER A 205 -37.01 -10.96 -1.20
CA SER A 205 -37.01 -11.56 -2.54
C SER A 205 -36.81 -13.07 -2.41
N LEU A 206 -37.28 -13.84 -3.39
CA LEU A 206 -37.12 -15.30 -3.45
C LEU A 206 -35.95 -15.73 -4.35
N GLN A 207 -35.43 -14.80 -5.14
CA GLN A 207 -34.40 -15.04 -6.15
C GLN A 207 -33.05 -14.46 -5.70
N ASP A 208 -33.02 -13.19 -5.28
CA ASP A 208 -31.83 -12.41 -4.93
C ASP A 208 -31.92 -11.75 -3.54
N SER A 209 -31.05 -10.79 -3.24
CA SER A 209 -31.15 -9.93 -2.05
C SER A 209 -32.45 -9.12 -2.05
N GLY A 210 -33.27 -9.30 -1.00
CA GLY A 210 -34.50 -8.54 -0.79
C GLY A 210 -34.28 -7.05 -0.58
N LEU A 211 -33.09 -6.63 -0.14
CA LEU A 211 -32.73 -5.21 -0.01
C LEU A 211 -32.41 -4.58 -1.38
N ALA A 212 -31.72 -5.31 -2.26
CA ALA A 212 -31.43 -4.82 -3.62
C ALA A 212 -32.73 -4.59 -4.42
N HIS A 213 -33.67 -5.55 -4.33
CA HIS A 213 -35.01 -5.42 -4.91
C HIS A 213 -35.77 -4.21 -4.32
N TYR A 214 -35.81 -4.08 -2.99
CA TYR A 214 -36.46 -2.95 -2.31
C TYR A 214 -35.90 -1.60 -2.80
N VAL A 215 -34.58 -1.44 -2.78
CA VAL A 215 -33.89 -0.22 -3.21
C VAL A 215 -34.18 0.14 -4.66
N GLY A 216 -34.06 -0.82 -5.60
CA GLY A 216 -34.31 -0.58 -7.03
C GLY A 216 -35.75 -0.12 -7.34
N THR A 217 -36.74 -0.55 -6.55
CA THR A 217 -38.11 -0.06 -6.72
C THR A 217 -38.29 1.40 -6.29
N LEU A 218 -37.62 1.85 -5.22
CA LEU A 218 -37.91 3.14 -4.56
C LEU A 218 -36.93 4.28 -4.87
N PHE A 219 -35.66 3.99 -5.12
CA PHE A 219 -34.59 4.99 -5.22
C PHE A 219 -34.56 5.64 -6.61
N ASP A 220 -34.38 6.96 -6.65
CA ASP A 220 -34.36 7.71 -7.90
C ASP A 220 -32.96 7.71 -8.53
N LEU A 221 -32.88 7.31 -9.81
CA LEU A 221 -31.64 7.28 -10.59
C LEU A 221 -31.35 8.62 -11.30
N THR A 222 -32.27 9.59 -11.23
CA THR A 222 -32.15 10.92 -11.86
C THR A 222 -31.61 12.00 -10.92
N LEU A 223 -31.28 11.62 -9.68
CA LEU A 223 -30.78 12.52 -8.65
C LEU A 223 -29.50 13.24 -9.09
N ASN A 224 -29.49 14.55 -8.86
CA ASN A 224 -28.39 15.44 -9.22
C ASN A 224 -28.32 16.60 -8.20
N TRP A 225 -27.35 17.50 -8.35
CA TRP A 225 -27.15 18.61 -7.40
C TRP A 225 -28.35 19.55 -7.23
N LYS A 226 -29.32 19.58 -8.16
CA LYS A 226 -30.58 20.32 -7.99
C LYS A 226 -31.52 19.69 -6.95
N ASP A 227 -31.44 18.38 -6.73
CA ASP A 227 -32.22 17.70 -5.69
C ASP A 227 -31.74 18.07 -4.29
N VAL A 228 -30.48 18.51 -4.14
CA VAL A 228 -29.96 19.10 -2.90
C VAL A 228 -30.59 20.48 -2.65
N GLN A 229 -30.72 21.31 -3.69
CA GLN A 229 -31.43 22.59 -3.60
C GLN A 229 -32.92 22.37 -3.27
N TRP A 230 -33.55 21.37 -3.89
CA TRP A 230 -34.93 20.97 -3.57
C TRP A 230 -35.06 20.52 -2.11
N LEU A 231 -34.14 19.68 -1.60
CA LEU A 231 -34.15 19.26 -0.20
C LEU A 231 -34.04 20.46 0.75
N LYS A 232 -33.09 21.38 0.50
CA LYS A 232 -32.95 22.63 1.27
C LYS A 232 -34.14 23.59 1.11
N SER A 233 -35.02 23.40 0.13
CA SER A 233 -36.28 24.16 0.01
C SER A 233 -37.42 23.61 0.88
N ILE A 234 -37.33 22.36 1.35
CA ILE A 234 -38.36 21.69 2.17
C ILE A 234 -37.97 21.48 3.64
N THR A 235 -36.77 21.88 4.05
CA THR A 235 -36.30 21.80 5.45
C THR A 235 -35.56 23.07 5.87
N LYS A 236 -35.56 23.36 7.17
CA LYS A 236 -34.69 24.36 7.80
C LYS A 236 -33.52 23.73 8.56
N LEU A 237 -33.40 22.41 8.56
CA LEU A 237 -32.26 21.72 9.17
C LEU A 237 -31.02 21.86 8.27
N PRO A 238 -29.82 21.98 8.88
CA PRO A 238 -28.56 21.76 8.18
C PRO A 238 -28.56 20.45 7.37
N VAL A 239 -27.97 20.49 6.18
CA VAL A 239 -27.81 19.33 5.30
C VAL A 239 -26.34 18.92 5.27
N VAL A 240 -26.08 17.68 5.71
CA VAL A 240 -24.78 17.02 5.60
C VAL A 240 -24.83 16.07 4.41
N VAL A 241 -23.94 16.24 3.42
CA VAL A 241 -23.88 15.33 2.26
C VAL A 241 -22.96 14.16 2.59
N LYS A 242 -23.49 12.94 2.58
CA LYS A 242 -22.78 11.69 2.83
C LYS A 242 -22.50 10.96 1.52
N GLY A 243 -21.24 10.60 1.29
CA GLY A 243 -20.82 9.85 0.09
C GLY A 243 -19.82 10.58 -0.80
N VAL A 244 -19.38 11.78 -0.41
CA VAL A 244 -18.40 12.57 -1.13
C VAL A 244 -17.00 11.97 -0.91
N MET A 245 -16.27 11.73 -2.00
CA MET A 245 -14.93 11.12 -1.99
C MET A 245 -13.91 11.89 -2.87
N THR A 246 -14.29 13.05 -3.39
CA THR A 246 -13.55 13.83 -4.40
C THR A 246 -13.51 15.33 -4.03
N ALA A 247 -12.50 16.05 -4.50
CA ALA A 247 -12.45 17.51 -4.41
C ALA A 247 -13.62 18.18 -5.15
N GLU A 248 -14.01 17.65 -6.30
CA GLU A 248 -15.00 18.21 -7.21
C GLU A 248 -16.40 18.19 -6.57
N ASP A 249 -16.85 17.04 -6.06
CA ASP A 249 -18.15 16.92 -5.38
C ASP A 249 -18.15 17.65 -4.02
N ALA A 250 -16.99 17.79 -3.38
CA ALA A 250 -16.84 18.60 -2.17
C ALA A 250 -17.02 20.11 -2.43
N VAL A 251 -16.56 20.62 -3.58
CA VAL A 251 -16.85 21.99 -4.01
C VAL A 251 -18.34 22.14 -4.31
N MET A 252 -18.93 21.21 -5.06
CA MET A 252 -20.36 21.23 -5.41
C MET A 252 -21.27 21.21 -4.17
N ALA A 253 -20.98 20.39 -3.16
CA ALA A 253 -21.76 20.35 -1.93
C ALA A 253 -21.80 21.70 -1.21
N VAL A 254 -20.66 22.40 -1.12
CA VAL A 254 -20.58 23.74 -0.52
C VAL A 254 -21.28 24.79 -1.40
N GLU A 255 -21.21 24.69 -2.72
CA GLU A 255 -21.90 25.60 -3.65
C GLU A 255 -23.43 25.41 -3.63
N MET A 256 -23.91 24.20 -3.32
CA MET A 256 -25.31 23.95 -2.96
C MET A 256 -25.66 24.33 -1.51
N GLY A 257 -24.73 24.96 -0.77
CA GLY A 257 -24.92 25.47 0.58
C GLY A 257 -25.04 24.40 1.65
N CYS A 258 -24.42 23.23 1.48
CA CYS A 258 -24.43 22.18 2.49
C CYS A 258 -23.51 22.53 3.66
N GLU A 259 -24.05 22.48 4.87
CA GLU A 259 -23.37 22.89 6.11
C GLU A 259 -22.30 21.88 6.56
N GLY A 260 -22.38 20.63 6.08
CA GLY A 260 -21.35 19.62 6.32
C GLY A 260 -21.19 18.58 5.20
N ILE A 261 -20.07 17.86 5.23
CA ILE A 261 -19.74 16.77 4.31
C ILE A 261 -19.24 15.56 5.12
N LEU A 262 -19.84 14.39 4.93
CA LEU A 262 -19.39 13.13 5.50
C LEU A 262 -18.68 12.29 4.42
N VAL A 263 -17.34 12.29 4.48
CA VAL A 263 -16.46 11.51 3.61
C VAL A 263 -16.71 10.04 3.88
N SER A 264 -17.19 9.35 2.84
CA SER A 264 -17.71 7.98 2.97
C SER A 264 -17.73 7.26 1.63
N ASN A 265 -17.23 6.02 1.62
CA ASN A 265 -17.47 5.03 0.56
C ASN A 265 -18.57 4.03 0.98
N HIS A 266 -19.54 4.50 1.77
CA HIS A 266 -20.59 3.70 2.42
C HIS A 266 -20.05 2.56 3.31
N GLY A 267 -18.85 2.73 3.89
CA GLY A 267 -18.14 1.66 4.57
C GLY A 267 -17.77 0.49 3.64
N ALA A 268 -17.43 0.80 2.38
CA ALA A 268 -17.13 -0.11 1.27
C ALA A 268 -18.28 -1.04 0.86
N ARG A 269 -19.51 -0.52 0.76
CA ARG A 269 -20.73 -1.31 0.47
C ARG A 269 -21.44 -0.94 -0.84
N GLN A 270 -20.81 -0.11 -1.66
CA GLN A 270 -21.40 0.50 -2.85
C GLN A 270 -20.61 0.15 -4.12
N LEU A 271 -19.61 0.95 -4.49
CA LEU A 271 -18.64 0.62 -5.54
C LEU A 271 -17.36 0.11 -4.87
N ASP A 272 -16.89 -1.08 -5.26
CA ASP A 272 -15.58 -1.60 -4.83
C ASP A 272 -14.45 -1.09 -5.73
N GLY A 273 -13.22 -1.07 -5.23
CA GLY A 273 -12.06 -0.51 -5.94
C GLY A 273 -11.93 1.02 -5.86
N VAL A 274 -12.81 1.70 -5.10
CA VAL A 274 -12.62 3.12 -4.73
C VAL A 274 -11.60 3.27 -3.60
N SER A 275 -11.07 4.48 -3.42
CA SER A 275 -10.12 4.82 -2.37
C SER A 275 -10.67 4.61 -0.95
N SER A 276 -9.76 4.52 0.02
CA SER A 276 -10.13 4.59 1.44
C SER A 276 -10.63 6.00 1.79
N THR A 277 -11.55 6.09 2.77
CA THR A 277 -12.08 7.38 3.22
C THR A 277 -11.01 8.27 3.87
N ILE A 278 -10.03 7.68 4.55
CA ILE A 278 -8.95 8.40 5.23
C ILE A 278 -7.95 9.04 4.26
N GLU A 279 -7.76 8.45 3.07
CA GLU A 279 -6.94 9.03 2.01
C GLU A 279 -7.70 10.14 1.26
N ALA A 280 -8.97 9.91 0.92
CA ALA A 280 -9.83 10.93 0.32
C ALA A 280 -10.07 12.17 1.21
N LEU A 281 -10.03 12.01 2.53
CA LEU A 281 -10.31 13.08 3.50
C LEU A 281 -9.46 14.34 3.28
N ALA A 282 -8.14 14.18 3.09
CA ALA A 282 -7.22 15.30 2.96
C ALA A 282 -7.51 16.17 1.72
N GLU A 283 -8.02 15.54 0.66
CA GLU A 283 -8.46 16.22 -0.55
C GLU A 283 -9.78 16.98 -0.35
N VAL A 284 -10.78 16.33 0.26
CA VAL A 284 -12.08 16.95 0.56
C VAL A 284 -11.92 18.16 1.49
N VAL A 285 -11.12 18.05 2.56
CA VAL A 285 -10.84 19.16 3.49
C VAL A 285 -10.21 20.35 2.75
N ALA A 286 -9.23 20.09 1.88
CA ALA A 286 -8.57 21.13 1.09
C ALA A 286 -9.49 21.79 0.04
N ALA A 287 -10.51 21.07 -0.45
CA ALA A 287 -11.52 21.58 -1.39
C ALA A 287 -12.60 22.43 -0.69
N VAL A 288 -13.03 22.02 0.51
CA VAL A 288 -14.04 22.74 1.32
C VAL A 288 -13.51 24.08 1.81
N LYS A 289 -12.23 24.16 2.22
CA LYS A 289 -11.58 25.37 2.76
C LYS A 289 -12.31 25.98 3.97
N GLY A 290 -12.80 25.13 4.88
CA GLY A 290 -13.50 25.56 6.10
C GLY A 290 -14.89 26.17 5.88
N ARG A 291 -15.44 26.14 4.67
CA ARG A 291 -16.79 26.65 4.34
C ARG A 291 -17.94 25.76 4.85
N ALA A 292 -17.62 24.52 5.24
CA ALA A 292 -18.52 23.53 5.82
C ALA A 292 -17.73 22.65 6.80
N GLU A 293 -18.39 21.98 7.74
CA GLU A 293 -17.72 20.97 8.58
C GLU A 293 -17.48 19.67 7.78
N VAL A 294 -16.31 19.05 7.94
CA VAL A 294 -15.97 17.78 7.27
C VAL A 294 -15.89 16.66 8.30
N TYR A 295 -16.47 15.50 8.00
CA TYR A 295 -16.50 14.31 8.83
C TYR A 295 -16.02 13.09 8.04
N LEU A 296 -15.74 11.98 8.73
CA LEU A 296 -15.34 10.72 8.09
C LEU A 296 -16.09 9.51 8.67
N ASP A 297 -16.50 8.57 7.81
CA ASP A 297 -16.81 7.18 8.22
C ASP A 297 -15.90 6.17 7.52
N GLY A 298 -16.08 4.87 7.80
CA GLY A 298 -15.27 3.80 7.20
C GLY A 298 -13.93 3.56 7.89
N GLY A 299 -13.49 2.30 7.90
CA GLY A 299 -12.20 1.89 8.47
C GLY A 299 -12.13 1.83 9.99
N ILE A 300 -12.42 2.92 10.70
CA ILE A 300 -12.14 3.18 12.12
C ILE A 300 -12.34 1.94 13.01
N ARG A 301 -11.29 1.54 13.74
CA ARG A 301 -11.29 0.48 14.77
C ARG A 301 -10.47 0.83 16.02
N ARG A 302 -9.64 1.88 15.99
CA ARG A 302 -8.85 2.36 17.13
C ARG A 302 -8.96 3.87 17.35
N GLY A 303 -8.73 4.34 18.56
CA GLY A 303 -8.63 5.77 18.88
C GLY A 303 -7.48 6.49 18.16
N THR A 304 -6.44 5.76 17.77
CA THR A 304 -5.38 6.27 16.87
C THR A 304 -5.88 6.49 15.43
N ASP A 305 -6.90 5.77 14.96
CA ASP A 305 -7.57 6.04 13.68
C ASP A 305 -8.36 7.34 13.78
N VAL A 306 -9.07 7.54 14.90
CA VAL A 306 -9.78 8.80 15.21
C VAL A 306 -8.80 9.98 15.19
N PHE A 307 -7.67 9.86 15.91
CA PHE A 307 -6.62 10.88 15.94
C PHE A 307 -6.10 11.23 14.53
N LYS A 308 -5.87 10.22 13.67
CA LYS A 308 -5.42 10.42 12.28
C LYS A 308 -6.46 11.17 11.44
N ALA A 309 -7.74 10.83 11.56
CA ALA A 309 -8.81 11.55 10.86
C ALA A 309 -8.92 13.01 11.32
N LEU A 310 -8.83 13.26 12.63
CA LEU A 310 -8.82 14.63 13.18
C LEU A 310 -7.59 15.42 12.71
N ALA A 311 -6.40 14.82 12.72
CA ALA A 311 -5.17 15.45 12.25
C ALA A 311 -5.22 15.83 10.77
N LEU A 312 -5.94 15.08 9.94
CA LEU A 312 -6.19 15.37 8.52
C LEU A 312 -7.37 16.35 8.30
N GLY A 313 -7.97 16.89 9.36
CA GLY A 313 -8.98 17.95 9.30
C GLY A 313 -10.44 17.50 9.37
N ALA A 314 -10.72 16.24 9.72
CA ALA A 314 -12.08 15.88 10.12
C ALA A 314 -12.45 16.53 11.46
N ARG A 315 -13.71 16.95 11.59
CA ARG A 315 -14.31 17.50 12.81
C ARG A 315 -14.73 16.41 13.81
N ALA A 316 -15.13 15.26 13.27
CA ALA A 316 -15.57 14.06 13.99
C ALA A 316 -15.56 12.84 13.05
N VAL A 317 -15.62 11.65 13.64
CA VAL A 317 -15.74 10.37 12.91
C VAL A 317 -17.02 9.63 13.29
N PHE A 318 -17.55 8.83 12.35
CA PHE A 318 -18.82 8.13 12.51
C PHE A 318 -18.65 6.61 12.38
N LEU A 319 -19.07 5.88 13.42
CA LEU A 319 -18.92 4.44 13.56
C LEU A 319 -20.14 3.68 13.04
N GLY A 320 -19.94 2.85 12.00
CA GLY A 320 -20.95 1.91 11.50
C GLY A 320 -20.90 0.56 12.22
N ARG A 321 -20.19 -0.40 11.61
CA ARG A 321 -20.07 -1.79 12.10
C ARG A 321 -19.72 -1.94 13.60
N PRO A 322 -18.77 -1.17 14.19
CA PRO A 322 -18.46 -1.24 15.63
C PRO A 322 -19.68 -1.16 16.56
N VAL A 323 -20.65 -0.30 16.23
CA VAL A 323 -21.86 -0.11 17.03
C VAL A 323 -22.75 -1.35 16.98
N LEU A 324 -22.90 -1.97 15.81
CA LEU A 324 -23.64 -3.22 15.65
C LEU A 324 -23.00 -4.38 16.43
N TRP A 325 -21.68 -4.38 16.56
CA TRP A 325 -20.93 -5.39 17.29
C TRP A 325 -21.11 -5.23 18.81
N GLY A 326 -21.00 -4.01 19.33
CA GLY A 326 -21.35 -3.70 20.72
C GLY A 326 -22.81 -4.02 21.05
N LEU A 327 -23.73 -3.65 20.14
CA LEU A 327 -25.16 -3.92 20.25
C LEU A 327 -25.46 -5.43 20.36
N THR A 328 -24.80 -6.27 19.56
CA THR A 328 -24.88 -7.74 19.66
C THR A 328 -24.45 -8.26 21.04
N HIS A 329 -23.35 -7.73 21.58
CA HIS A 329 -22.72 -8.24 22.81
C HIS A 329 -23.55 -7.96 24.07
N SER A 330 -24.02 -6.73 24.26
CA SER A 330 -24.75 -6.33 25.47
C SER A 330 -25.78 -5.21 25.24
N GLY A 331 -26.35 -5.11 24.04
CA GLY A 331 -27.33 -4.10 23.72
C GLY A 331 -26.77 -2.68 23.86
N GLU A 332 -27.50 -1.82 24.58
CA GLU A 332 -27.08 -0.44 24.89
C GLU A 332 -25.68 -0.36 25.54
N GLU A 333 -25.41 -1.23 26.52
CA GLU A 333 -24.16 -1.19 27.28
C GLU A 333 -22.95 -1.49 26.40
N GLY A 334 -23.08 -2.46 25.48
CA GLY A 334 -22.01 -2.78 24.53
C GLY A 334 -21.74 -1.65 23.53
N VAL A 335 -22.77 -0.89 23.13
CA VAL A 335 -22.58 0.32 22.32
C VAL A 335 -21.86 1.42 23.11
N PHE A 336 -22.27 1.65 24.36
CA PHE A 336 -21.61 2.62 25.25
C PHE A 336 -20.14 2.26 25.49
N ASN A 337 -19.83 0.97 25.71
CA ASN A 337 -18.46 0.49 25.90
C ASN A 337 -17.61 0.62 24.62
N VAL A 338 -18.17 0.39 23.42
CA VAL A 338 -17.47 0.66 22.15
C VAL A 338 -17.12 2.16 21.98
N LEU A 339 -18.03 3.08 22.31
CA LEU A 339 -17.75 4.51 22.30
C LEU A 339 -16.66 4.88 23.32
N LYS A 340 -16.79 4.36 24.55
CA LYS A 340 -15.84 4.56 25.65
C LYS A 340 -14.43 4.11 25.27
N ILE A 341 -14.27 2.88 24.79
CA ILE A 341 -12.96 2.32 24.38
C ILE A 341 -12.29 3.23 23.35
N LEU A 342 -13.00 3.63 22.29
CA LEU A 342 -12.41 4.46 21.23
C LEU A 342 -12.07 5.88 21.69
N ASN A 343 -12.83 6.44 22.64
CA ASN A 343 -12.53 7.74 23.23
C ASN A 343 -11.37 7.70 24.23
N GLU A 344 -11.25 6.65 25.04
CA GLU A 344 -10.10 6.47 25.92
C GLU A 344 -8.83 6.13 25.11
N GLU A 345 -8.91 5.32 24.05
CA GLU A 345 -7.80 5.15 23.09
C GLU A 345 -7.43 6.47 22.40
N LEU A 346 -8.40 7.35 22.09
CA LEU A 346 -8.14 8.69 21.55
C LEU A 346 -7.41 9.55 22.59
N LYS A 347 -7.86 9.56 23.85
CA LYS A 347 -7.16 10.26 24.95
C LYS A 347 -5.73 9.75 25.14
N HIS A 348 -5.49 8.44 25.07
CA HIS A 348 -4.14 7.89 25.10
C HIS A 348 -3.31 8.39 23.90
N ALA A 349 -3.86 8.36 22.68
CA ALA A 349 -3.19 8.90 21.50
C ALA A 349 -2.88 10.41 21.64
N MET A 350 -3.77 11.17 22.27
CA MET A 350 -3.59 12.60 22.57
C MET A 350 -2.51 12.85 23.63
N MET A 351 -2.50 12.10 24.74
CA MET A 351 -1.47 12.19 25.78
C MET A 351 -0.09 11.87 25.20
N PHE A 352 0.06 10.73 24.51
CA PHE A 352 1.34 10.36 23.88
C PHE A 352 1.76 11.33 22.77
N SER A 353 0.82 11.95 22.05
CA SER A 353 1.14 12.93 21.01
C SER A 353 1.45 14.34 21.54
N GLY A 354 1.18 14.63 22.82
CA GLY A 354 1.39 15.94 23.43
C GLY A 354 0.31 16.98 23.12
N THR A 355 -0.92 16.54 22.86
CA THR A 355 -2.05 17.41 22.46
C THR A 355 -3.14 17.38 23.52
N ALA A 356 -3.27 18.44 24.34
CA ALA A 356 -4.24 18.48 25.44
C ALA A 356 -5.70 18.58 24.96
N ARG A 357 -5.96 19.25 23.83
CA ARG A 357 -7.30 19.48 23.28
C ARG A 357 -7.34 19.06 21.82
N LEU A 358 -8.54 18.78 21.29
CA LEU A 358 -8.70 18.43 19.88
C LEU A 358 -8.17 19.51 18.90
N ALA A 359 -8.23 20.79 19.29
CA ALA A 359 -7.69 21.91 18.52
C ALA A 359 -6.15 21.96 18.48
N ASP A 360 -5.46 21.19 19.34
CA ASP A 360 -4.01 21.03 19.33
C ASP A 360 -3.57 19.86 18.41
N ILE A 361 -4.53 19.06 17.91
CA ILE A 361 -4.30 18.00 16.91
C ILE A 361 -4.28 18.63 15.51
N GLY A 362 -3.23 18.37 14.73
CA GLY A 362 -3.15 18.83 13.34
C GLY A 362 -1.92 18.31 12.61
N MET A 363 -1.84 18.55 11.30
CA MET A 363 -0.65 18.22 10.51
C MET A 363 0.51 19.15 10.86
N THR A 364 1.55 18.66 11.54
CA THR A 364 2.87 19.28 11.44
C THR A 364 3.39 19.06 10.03
N MET A 365 3.49 20.13 9.24
CA MET A 365 4.10 20.07 7.90
C MET A 365 5.55 19.57 7.94
N GLU A 366 6.24 19.79 9.07
CA GLU A 366 7.46 19.08 9.46
C GLU A 366 7.22 17.56 9.47
N GLY A 367 7.82 16.85 8.52
CA GLY A 367 7.96 15.38 8.54
C GLY A 367 6.71 14.56 8.13
N LEU A 368 5.59 15.18 7.74
CA LEU A 368 4.49 14.47 7.09
C LEU A 368 4.72 14.38 5.56
N THR A 369 5.73 13.60 5.16
CA THR A 369 5.79 13.09 3.78
C THR A 369 4.57 12.19 3.53
N LEU A 370 3.57 12.73 2.83
CA LEU A 370 2.37 12.05 2.35
C LEU A 370 2.75 10.94 1.36
N LYS A 371 3.23 9.81 1.86
CA LYS A 371 4.00 8.80 1.12
C LYS A 371 3.23 8.00 0.06
N ASN A 372 1.99 8.38 -0.26
CA ASN A 372 1.16 7.81 -1.34
C ASN A 372 0.02 8.72 -1.86
N TRP A 373 -0.15 9.98 -1.40
CA TRP A 373 -1.33 10.79 -1.79
C TRP A 373 -0.99 12.05 -2.61
N LYS A 374 -0.95 11.90 -3.94
CA LYS A 374 -1.37 12.93 -4.93
C LYS A 374 -1.37 12.41 -6.38
N VAL A 375 -2.32 11.52 -6.71
CA VAL A 375 -2.75 11.25 -8.10
C VAL A 375 -4.26 11.08 -8.07
N GLY A 376 -5.04 12.07 -8.53
CA GLY A 376 -6.51 11.94 -8.49
C GLY A 376 -7.35 13.17 -8.82
N ALA A 377 -6.91 14.39 -8.49
CA ALA A 377 -7.73 15.60 -8.63
C ALA A 377 -7.11 16.71 -9.49
N LYS A 378 -7.99 17.43 -10.20
CA LYS A 378 -7.70 18.61 -11.06
C LYS A 378 -6.83 18.40 -12.30
N LEU A 379 -7.44 17.76 -13.30
CA LEU A 379 -7.34 18.28 -14.66
C LEU A 379 -7.94 19.71 -14.68
N GLY A 380 -7.10 20.71 -14.96
CA GLY A 380 -7.51 22.12 -15.04
C GLY A 380 -6.53 23.06 -14.32
N ALA A 381 -5.99 24.04 -15.06
CA ALA A 381 -5.05 25.09 -14.61
C ALA A 381 -3.70 24.67 -14.00
N GLY A 382 -3.50 23.43 -13.54
CA GLY A 382 -2.24 22.99 -12.89
C GLY A 382 -0.99 22.90 -13.78
N ALA A 383 -1.13 22.90 -15.11
CA ALA A 383 -0.02 22.72 -16.06
C ALA A 383 1.03 23.84 -16.04
N CYS A 384 0.83 24.91 -15.26
CA CYS A 384 1.77 26.02 -15.11
C CYS A 384 2.21 26.25 -13.64
N SER A 385 1.95 25.32 -12.70
CA SER A 385 2.56 25.36 -11.35
C SER A 385 3.69 24.34 -11.21
N ASP A 386 3.47 23.11 -11.65
CA ASP A 386 4.34 21.99 -11.26
C ASP A 386 5.62 21.94 -12.12
N VAL A 387 5.60 22.61 -13.28
CA VAL A 387 6.80 22.93 -14.08
C VAL A 387 7.79 23.81 -13.31
N PHE A 388 7.31 24.69 -12.42
CA PHE A 388 8.17 25.50 -11.55
C PHE A 388 8.67 24.69 -10.34
N ALA A 389 7.89 23.73 -9.84
CA ALA A 389 8.26 22.92 -8.67
C ALA A 389 9.58 22.15 -8.86
N GLY A 390 9.83 21.63 -10.07
CA GLY A 390 11.10 20.98 -10.42
C GLY A 390 12.31 21.92 -10.42
N ALA A 391 12.12 23.21 -10.75
CA ALA A 391 13.22 24.15 -10.88
C ALA A 391 13.88 24.48 -9.53
N TYR A 392 13.09 24.66 -8.46
CA TYR A 392 13.56 25.17 -7.16
C TYR A 392 14.85 24.51 -6.67
N ASN A 393 14.89 23.19 -6.58
CA ASN A 393 16.05 22.46 -6.07
C ASN A 393 16.96 21.86 -7.15
N SER A 394 16.62 21.99 -8.45
CA SER A 394 17.54 21.64 -9.56
C SER A 394 18.86 22.41 -9.47
N HIS A 395 18.81 23.66 -8.99
CA HIS A 395 19.98 24.49 -8.73
C HIS A 395 20.93 23.88 -7.68
N ALA A 396 20.39 23.40 -6.56
CA ALA A 396 21.19 22.81 -5.47
C ALA A 396 21.88 21.51 -5.92
N HIS A 397 21.16 20.63 -6.63
CA HIS A 397 21.74 19.39 -7.19
C HIS A 397 22.91 19.70 -8.14
N LEU A 398 22.77 20.73 -8.98
CA LEU A 398 23.84 21.20 -9.86
C LEU A 398 25.05 21.71 -9.07
N ARG A 399 24.84 22.51 -8.02
CA ARG A 399 25.92 23.03 -7.14
C ARG A 399 26.65 21.89 -6.42
N THR A 400 25.95 20.85 -5.96
CA THR A 400 26.57 19.68 -5.33
C THR A 400 27.44 18.89 -6.31
N ILE A 401 26.97 18.69 -7.55
CA ILE A 401 27.75 18.05 -8.61
C ILE A 401 28.97 18.91 -9.02
N GLU A 402 28.82 20.24 -9.15
CA GLU A 402 29.97 21.13 -9.37
C GLU A 402 30.97 21.07 -8.20
N TYR A 403 30.50 21.00 -6.95
CA TYR A 403 31.36 20.86 -5.78
C TYR A 403 32.17 19.55 -5.82
N ILE A 404 31.54 18.42 -6.16
CA ILE A 404 32.23 17.13 -6.33
C ILE A 404 33.29 17.23 -7.44
N HIS A 405 32.93 17.83 -8.58
CA HIS A 405 33.87 18.10 -9.66
C HIS A 405 35.03 19.02 -9.24
N SER A 406 34.81 19.99 -8.34
CA SER A 406 35.89 20.85 -7.80
C SER A 406 36.89 20.09 -6.91
N LYS A 407 36.55 18.88 -6.45
CA LYS A 407 37.46 17.98 -5.72
C LYS A 407 38.19 16.98 -6.62
N ASN A 408 38.12 17.16 -7.94
CA ASN A 408 38.68 16.27 -8.96
C ASN A 408 38.05 14.86 -9.00
N ILE A 409 36.82 14.73 -8.50
CA ILE A 409 36.02 13.50 -8.46
C ILE A 409 34.89 13.61 -9.49
N LEU A 410 34.50 12.50 -10.13
CA LEU A 410 33.20 12.31 -10.80
C LEU A 410 32.30 11.49 -9.90
N TYR A 411 31.00 11.75 -9.94
CA TYR A 411 30.04 11.03 -9.14
C TYR A 411 29.59 9.71 -9.80
N VAL A 412 29.43 9.71 -11.13
CA VAL A 412 29.11 8.57 -12.01
C VAL A 412 27.72 7.94 -11.80
N ASP A 413 27.26 7.75 -10.56
CA ASP A 413 25.94 7.18 -10.27
C ASP A 413 24.88 8.23 -9.91
N VAL A 414 24.73 9.20 -10.80
CA VAL A 414 23.70 10.25 -10.71
C VAL A 414 22.31 9.61 -10.89
N LYS A 415 21.70 9.19 -9.77
CA LYS A 415 20.39 8.53 -9.69
C LYS A 415 19.49 9.13 -8.58
N PRO A 416 18.15 9.00 -8.65
CA PRO A 416 17.23 9.53 -7.65
C PRO A 416 17.53 9.14 -6.20
N GLU A 417 17.93 7.90 -5.99
CA GLU A 417 18.10 7.29 -4.67
C GLU A 417 19.35 7.80 -3.94
N ASN A 418 20.21 8.53 -4.65
CA ASN A 418 21.54 8.94 -4.21
C ASN A 418 21.64 10.40 -3.74
N PHE A 419 20.61 11.22 -3.98
CA PHE A 419 20.56 12.61 -3.52
C PHE A 419 19.72 12.75 -2.25
N MET A 420 20.39 13.09 -1.15
CA MET A 420 19.79 13.41 0.14
C MET A 420 19.66 14.92 0.31
N VAL A 421 18.78 15.36 1.22
CA VAL A 421 18.46 16.76 1.48
C VAL A 421 18.47 16.99 2.99
N ASP A 422 19.02 18.11 3.51
CA ASP A 422 18.96 18.36 4.96
C ASP A 422 17.49 18.60 5.39
N ALA A 423 17.04 17.85 6.39
CA ALA A 423 15.69 17.93 6.92
C ALA A 423 15.36 19.26 7.65
N ARG A 424 16.32 20.19 7.74
CA ARG A 424 16.20 21.53 8.36
C ARG A 424 16.45 22.67 7.36
N ASP A 425 17.14 22.40 6.26
CA ASP A 425 17.40 23.36 5.18
C ASP A 425 17.41 22.61 3.85
N GLU A 426 16.25 22.57 3.19
CA GLU A 426 16.05 21.80 1.96
C GLU A 426 16.77 22.37 0.74
N SER A 427 17.47 23.51 0.88
CA SER A 427 18.42 24.00 -0.12
C SER A 427 19.77 23.26 -0.10
N GLN A 428 20.08 22.55 1.00
CA GLN A 428 21.29 21.72 1.10
C GLN A 428 21.04 20.34 0.51
N VAL A 429 21.73 20.03 -0.59
CA VAL A 429 21.69 18.72 -1.26
C VAL A 429 23.02 17.99 -1.04
N TYR A 430 22.96 16.79 -0.48
CA TYR A 430 24.12 15.90 -0.29
C TYR A 430 24.04 14.71 -1.26
N CYS A 431 25.17 14.26 -1.78
CA CYS A 431 25.26 12.94 -2.39
C CYS A 431 25.59 11.88 -1.33
N ALA A 432 24.89 10.75 -1.37
CA ALA A 432 25.26 9.52 -0.66
C ALA A 432 26.11 8.63 -1.59
N ASP A 433 26.27 7.34 -1.25
CA ASP A 433 26.74 6.26 -2.16
C ASP A 433 27.79 6.67 -3.21
N PHE A 434 29.04 6.81 -2.78
CA PHE A 434 30.19 7.04 -3.66
C PHE A 434 30.81 5.73 -4.18
N GLY A 435 30.08 4.60 -4.13
CA GLY A 435 30.64 3.25 -4.36
C GLY A 435 31.27 3.02 -5.73
N ILE A 436 30.89 3.81 -6.74
CA ILE A 436 31.49 3.81 -8.09
C ILE A 436 31.96 5.20 -8.56
N ALA A 437 32.15 6.14 -7.63
CA ALA A 437 32.75 7.44 -7.92
C ALA A 437 34.25 7.31 -8.25
N GLU A 438 34.76 8.14 -9.15
CA GLU A 438 36.14 8.03 -9.66
C GLU A 438 36.87 9.38 -9.73
N ARG A 439 38.18 9.37 -9.99
CA ARG A 439 38.96 10.61 -10.20
C ARG A 439 39.13 10.90 -11.69
N TYR A 440 38.64 12.06 -12.15
CA TYR A 440 38.89 12.50 -13.53
C TYR A 440 40.20 13.28 -13.71
N ILE A 441 40.80 13.82 -12.65
CA ILE A 441 42.19 14.31 -12.67
C ILE A 441 43.09 13.28 -11.99
N MET A 442 44.06 12.78 -12.73
CA MET A 442 45.07 11.83 -12.26
C MET A 442 46.09 12.53 -11.34
N ALA A 443 46.87 11.76 -10.58
CA ALA A 443 47.95 12.30 -9.71
C ALA A 443 49.01 13.12 -10.48
N THR A 444 49.08 12.99 -11.81
CA THR A 444 49.91 13.79 -12.72
C THR A 444 49.34 15.18 -13.04
N GLY A 445 48.19 15.56 -12.48
CA GLY A 445 47.48 16.81 -12.78
C GLY A 445 46.75 16.84 -14.13
N LYS A 446 46.83 15.76 -14.91
CA LYS A 446 46.15 15.63 -16.22
C LYS A 446 44.76 15.03 -16.08
N HIS A 447 43.86 15.39 -17.00
CA HIS A 447 42.60 14.69 -17.20
C HIS A 447 42.86 13.21 -17.54
N LYS A 448 42.00 12.31 -17.05
CA LYS A 448 42.04 10.89 -17.42
C LYS A 448 41.80 10.73 -18.92
N GLU A 449 42.42 9.70 -19.51
CA GLU A 449 42.37 9.42 -20.95
C GLU A 449 40.94 9.07 -21.41
N TYR A 450 40.56 9.47 -22.63
CA TYR A 450 39.34 9.00 -23.26
C TYR A 450 39.50 7.56 -23.76
N LYS A 451 38.66 6.64 -23.26
CA LYS A 451 38.60 5.24 -23.68
C LYS A 451 37.17 4.90 -24.05
N THR A 452 37.00 4.16 -25.14
CA THR A 452 35.69 3.76 -25.71
C THR A 452 35.43 2.27 -25.53
N GLY A 453 34.17 1.87 -25.36
CA GLY A 453 33.80 0.45 -25.30
C GLY A 453 34.35 -0.32 -24.08
N GLY A 454 34.53 0.36 -22.94
CA GLY A 454 34.75 -0.24 -21.64
C GLY A 454 33.47 -0.82 -21.02
N ALA A 455 33.51 -1.07 -19.71
CA ALA A 455 32.31 -1.45 -18.97
C ALA A 455 31.32 -0.27 -18.88
N ILE A 456 30.01 -0.57 -18.88
CA ILE A 456 28.97 0.41 -18.55
C ILE A 456 28.98 0.58 -17.02
N VAL A 457 29.10 1.82 -16.56
CA VAL A 457 29.19 2.18 -15.13
C VAL A 457 28.21 3.32 -14.83
N GLY A 458 27.58 3.29 -13.67
CA GLY A 458 26.42 4.12 -13.31
C GLY A 458 25.09 3.43 -13.64
N THR A 459 23.98 4.04 -13.22
CA THR A 459 22.62 3.51 -13.44
C THR A 459 22.15 3.66 -14.92
N PRO A 460 21.89 2.56 -15.67
CA PRO A 460 21.57 2.61 -17.11
C PRO A 460 20.38 3.50 -17.49
N THR A 461 19.39 3.64 -16.62
CA THR A 461 18.23 4.53 -16.82
C THR A 461 18.64 6.00 -16.99
N PHE A 462 19.67 6.46 -16.29
CA PHE A 462 19.97 7.90 -16.13
C PHE A 462 21.28 8.34 -16.79
N LEU A 463 22.31 7.50 -16.80
CA LEU A 463 23.65 7.83 -17.30
C LEU A 463 23.67 8.41 -18.74
N SER A 464 24.73 9.13 -19.10
CA SER A 464 24.87 9.79 -20.41
C SER A 464 24.88 8.81 -21.59
N LEU A 465 24.71 9.31 -22.81
CA LEU A 465 24.85 8.47 -24.01
C LEU A 465 26.27 7.90 -24.16
N ASN A 466 27.30 8.60 -23.69
CA ASN A 466 28.69 8.13 -23.75
C ASN A 466 28.90 6.95 -22.78
N CYS A 467 28.51 7.12 -21.50
CA CYS A 467 28.60 6.05 -20.50
C CYS A 467 27.79 4.81 -20.91
N HIS A 468 26.67 4.98 -21.63
CA HIS A 468 25.84 3.85 -22.09
C HIS A 468 26.50 3.03 -23.20
N ARG A 469 27.54 3.58 -23.83
CA ARG A 469 28.38 2.92 -24.85
C ARG A 469 29.66 2.31 -24.25
N GLY A 470 29.85 2.43 -22.93
CA GLY A 470 31.11 2.10 -22.27
C GLY A 470 32.22 3.12 -22.51
N ASP A 471 31.88 4.32 -23.02
CA ASP A 471 32.85 5.40 -23.16
C ASP A 471 33.13 6.04 -21.79
N SER A 472 34.35 6.57 -21.63
CA SER A 472 34.82 7.12 -20.36
C SER A 472 33.98 8.31 -19.90
N ALA A 473 33.41 8.22 -18.70
CA ALA A 473 32.66 9.31 -18.07
C ALA A 473 33.53 10.55 -17.85
N SER A 474 32.93 11.74 -17.91
CA SER A 474 33.50 13.01 -17.46
C SER A 474 32.42 13.89 -16.83
N ARG A 475 32.80 15.10 -16.41
CA ARG A 475 31.92 16.09 -15.76
C ARG A 475 30.65 16.41 -16.54
N ARG A 476 30.73 16.36 -17.87
CA ARG A 476 29.58 16.53 -18.78
C ARG A 476 28.56 15.40 -18.67
N ASP A 477 29.03 14.19 -18.35
CA ASP A 477 28.24 12.96 -18.33
C ASP A 477 27.44 12.86 -17.04
N ASP A 478 28.02 13.30 -15.90
CA ASP A 478 27.28 13.55 -14.65
C ASP A 478 26.23 14.67 -14.83
N VAL A 479 26.50 15.70 -15.64
CA VAL A 479 25.52 16.76 -15.95
C VAL A 479 24.41 16.30 -16.90
N GLU A 480 24.72 15.51 -17.94
CA GLU A 480 23.69 14.87 -18.78
C GLU A 480 22.83 13.91 -17.93
N ALA A 481 23.45 13.13 -17.04
CA ALA A 481 22.73 12.23 -16.15
C ALA A 481 21.83 12.98 -15.17
N LEU A 482 22.29 14.11 -14.59
CA LEU A 482 21.46 14.96 -13.74
C LEU A 482 20.26 15.52 -14.52
N LEU A 483 20.47 15.98 -15.76
CA LEU A 483 19.38 16.42 -16.60
C LEU A 483 18.42 15.27 -16.95
N ASN A 484 18.89 14.05 -17.20
CA ASN A 484 18.03 12.88 -17.39
C ASN A 484 17.20 12.54 -16.13
N VAL A 485 17.79 12.63 -14.93
CA VAL A 485 17.10 12.45 -13.63
C VAL A 485 16.00 13.50 -13.42
N LEU A 486 16.29 14.77 -13.73
CA LEU A 486 15.33 15.87 -13.61
C LEU A 486 14.22 15.79 -14.67
N ILE A 487 14.57 15.47 -15.92
CA ILE A 487 13.61 15.25 -17.02
C ILE A 487 12.69 14.06 -16.70
N TYR A 488 13.23 12.95 -16.17
CA TYR A 488 12.46 11.79 -15.72
C TYR A 488 11.40 12.17 -14.67
N MET A 489 11.76 12.97 -13.65
CA MET A 489 10.79 13.43 -12.65
C MET A 489 9.72 14.35 -13.25
N LEU A 490 10.08 15.22 -14.20
CA LEU A 490 9.12 16.13 -14.85
C LEU A 490 8.24 15.47 -15.92
N ARG A 491 8.71 14.39 -16.56
CA ARG A 491 8.00 13.67 -17.63
C ARG A 491 7.29 12.39 -17.21
N GLY A 492 7.66 11.82 -16.07
CA GLY A 492 7.26 10.49 -15.60
C GLY A 492 7.65 9.31 -16.51
N ASP A 493 8.42 9.56 -17.57
CA ASP A 493 9.04 8.54 -18.41
C ASP A 493 10.37 9.02 -18.99
N LEU A 494 11.24 8.06 -19.34
CA LEU A 494 12.32 8.25 -20.30
C LEU A 494 12.14 7.23 -21.44
N PRO A 495 12.31 7.59 -22.73
CA PRO A 495 11.99 6.71 -23.86
C PRO A 495 12.69 5.33 -23.84
N TRP A 496 13.88 5.26 -23.25
CA TRP A 496 14.71 4.06 -23.13
C TRP A 496 14.44 3.21 -21.87
N GLN A 497 13.58 3.66 -20.96
CA GLN A 497 13.32 2.99 -19.67
C GLN A 497 12.74 1.57 -19.80
N GLN A 498 12.13 1.24 -20.95
CA GLN A 498 11.54 -0.07 -21.25
C GLN A 498 12.42 -0.93 -22.19
N ALA A 499 13.71 -0.58 -22.34
CA ALA A 499 14.67 -1.39 -23.07
C ALA A 499 14.96 -2.72 -22.35
N LYS A 500 15.20 -3.79 -23.12
CA LYS A 500 15.42 -5.17 -22.60
C LYS A 500 16.91 -5.52 -22.50
N SER A 501 17.78 -4.57 -22.86
CA SER A 501 19.23 -4.65 -22.76
C SER A 501 19.82 -3.24 -22.84
N ASP A 502 21.02 -3.05 -22.28
CA ASP A 502 21.71 -1.75 -22.31
C ASP A 502 22.01 -1.29 -23.75
N ALA A 503 22.25 -2.24 -24.66
CA ALA A 503 22.41 -1.95 -26.09
C ALA A 503 21.13 -1.40 -26.75
N GLU A 504 19.95 -1.94 -26.41
CA GLU A 504 18.65 -1.40 -26.85
C GLU A 504 18.41 -0.01 -26.21
N GLY A 505 18.79 0.16 -24.94
CA GLY A 505 18.69 1.44 -24.23
C GLY A 505 19.63 2.53 -24.78
N ALA A 506 20.86 2.17 -25.15
CA ALA A 506 21.84 3.07 -25.77
C ALA A 506 21.42 3.47 -27.19
N GLN A 507 20.83 2.54 -27.95
CA GLN A 507 20.25 2.84 -29.26
C GLN A 507 19.05 3.80 -29.13
N ILE A 508 18.13 3.56 -28.18
CA ILE A 508 16.99 4.47 -27.96
C ILE A 508 17.46 5.85 -27.44
N LYS A 509 18.49 5.93 -26.57
CA LYS A 509 19.09 7.21 -26.15
C LYS A 509 19.71 8.00 -27.32
N HIS A 510 20.28 7.30 -28.30
CA HIS A 510 20.87 7.88 -29.50
C HIS A 510 19.79 8.39 -30.48
N ASP A 511 18.79 7.56 -30.74
CA ASP A 511 17.74 7.87 -31.73
C ASP A 511 16.70 8.86 -31.19
N THR A 512 16.65 9.07 -29.87
CA THR A 512 15.88 10.14 -29.23
C THR A 512 16.61 11.49 -29.38
N SER A 513 16.14 12.34 -30.29
CA SER A 513 16.60 13.72 -30.41
C SER A 513 16.32 14.53 -29.13
N VAL A 514 17.11 15.57 -28.88
CA VAL A 514 16.95 16.42 -27.67
C VAL A 514 15.60 17.15 -27.71
N GLU A 515 15.14 17.52 -28.90
CA GLU A 515 13.81 18.05 -29.17
C GLU A 515 12.72 17.07 -28.75
N SER A 516 12.84 15.79 -29.10
CA SER A 516 11.88 14.74 -28.70
C SER A 516 11.93 14.43 -27.20
N LEU A 517 13.12 14.50 -26.59
CA LEU A 517 13.30 14.30 -25.16
C LEU A 517 12.68 15.43 -24.34
N CYS A 518 12.76 16.67 -24.83
CA CYS A 518 12.27 17.86 -24.13
C CYS A 518 10.94 18.41 -24.67
N ALA A 519 10.25 17.71 -25.58
CA ALA A 519 9.07 18.20 -26.32
C ALA A 519 7.90 18.70 -25.43
N THR A 520 7.78 18.18 -24.20
CA THR A 520 6.74 18.55 -23.23
C THR A 520 7.25 19.50 -22.14
N LEU A 521 8.45 20.06 -22.28
CA LEU A 521 9.12 20.90 -21.30
C LEU A 521 9.45 22.28 -21.90
N PRO A 522 9.67 23.32 -21.08
CA PRO A 522 10.16 24.61 -21.56
C PRO A 522 11.46 24.49 -22.38
N LYS A 523 11.62 25.37 -23.40
CA LYS A 523 12.76 25.40 -24.35
C LYS A 523 14.14 25.46 -23.68
N GLU A 524 14.21 25.96 -22.45
CA GLU A 524 15.40 26.00 -21.61
C GLU A 524 15.94 24.59 -21.34
N TRP A 525 15.09 23.57 -21.21
CA TRP A 525 15.50 22.16 -21.07
C TRP A 525 16.17 21.61 -22.33
N THR A 526 15.62 21.93 -23.50
CA THR A 526 16.26 21.60 -24.80
C THR A 526 17.64 22.26 -24.89
N THR A 527 17.76 23.49 -24.40
CA THR A 527 19.00 24.27 -24.43
C THR A 527 20.05 23.72 -23.47
N MET A 528 19.66 23.36 -22.24
CA MET A 528 20.54 22.73 -21.25
C MET A 528 21.02 21.34 -21.72
N MET A 529 20.11 20.49 -22.20
CA MET A 529 20.48 19.14 -22.65
C MET A 529 21.42 19.17 -23.88
N LYS A 530 21.26 20.15 -24.79
CA LYS A 530 22.26 20.41 -25.84
C LYS A 530 23.60 20.84 -25.27
N ALA A 531 23.62 21.85 -24.39
CA ALA A 531 24.85 22.35 -23.78
C ALA A 531 25.63 21.28 -22.98
N ALA A 532 24.94 20.28 -22.40
CA ALA A 532 25.57 19.13 -21.76
C ALA A 532 26.22 18.18 -22.79
N ARG A 533 25.49 17.81 -23.85
CA ARG A 533 25.96 16.91 -24.92
C ARG A 533 27.05 17.51 -25.82
N GLU A 534 27.02 18.83 -26.01
CA GLU A 534 28.01 19.58 -26.81
C GLU A 534 29.33 19.85 -26.04
N CYS A 535 29.35 19.63 -24.71
CA CYS A 535 30.53 19.84 -23.88
C CYS A 535 31.66 18.85 -24.22
N GLY A 536 32.88 19.36 -24.37
CA GLY A 536 34.07 18.53 -24.59
C GLY A 536 34.37 17.60 -23.42
N PHE A 537 35.01 16.45 -23.69
CA PHE A 537 35.35 15.45 -22.66
C PHE A 537 36.26 16.01 -21.55
N GLU A 538 37.23 16.86 -21.89
CA GLU A 538 38.11 17.53 -20.91
C GLU A 538 37.59 18.92 -20.47
N GLU A 539 36.50 19.42 -21.06
CA GLU A 539 35.98 20.77 -20.81
C GLU A 539 35.34 20.87 -19.41
N LYS A 540 35.30 22.08 -18.83
CA LYS A 540 34.45 22.35 -17.65
C LYS A 540 33.04 22.65 -18.18
N PRO A 541 31.99 21.89 -17.79
CA PRO A 541 30.62 22.30 -18.06
C PRO A 541 30.37 23.72 -17.52
N LYS A 542 29.57 24.49 -18.25
CA LYS A 542 29.30 25.91 -17.96
C LYS A 542 28.21 26.02 -16.89
N TYR A 543 28.49 25.60 -15.65
CA TYR A 543 27.51 25.54 -14.55
C TYR A 543 26.73 26.83 -14.38
N GLU A 544 27.37 27.97 -14.61
CA GLU A 544 26.82 29.31 -14.55
C GLU A 544 25.70 29.52 -15.60
N LEU A 545 25.81 28.86 -16.76
CA LEU A 545 24.78 28.85 -17.81
C LEU A 545 23.56 28.03 -17.38
N PHE A 546 23.78 26.81 -16.86
CA PHE A 546 22.72 25.93 -16.35
C PHE A 546 21.99 26.57 -15.16
N GLU A 547 22.73 27.15 -14.22
CA GLU A 547 22.20 27.95 -13.11
C GLU A 547 21.31 29.10 -13.62
N SER A 548 21.75 29.85 -14.64
CA SER A 548 20.93 30.91 -15.24
C SER A 548 19.63 30.40 -15.89
N TYR A 549 19.59 29.13 -16.35
CA TYR A 549 18.40 28.53 -16.93
C TYR A 549 17.46 27.97 -15.86
N PHE A 550 17.97 27.33 -14.81
CA PHE A 550 17.15 26.97 -13.65
C PHE A 550 16.52 28.21 -13.00
N GLN A 551 17.26 29.31 -12.85
CA GLN A 551 16.72 30.59 -12.35
C GLN A 551 15.60 31.15 -13.25
N LYS A 552 15.76 31.12 -14.58
CA LYS A 552 14.68 31.50 -15.53
C LYS A 552 13.44 30.61 -15.43
N LEU A 553 13.62 29.34 -15.06
CA LEU A 553 12.54 28.38 -14.78
C LEU A 553 11.93 28.54 -13.39
N GLY A 554 12.36 29.54 -12.60
CA GLY A 554 11.82 29.87 -11.28
C GLY A 554 12.62 29.33 -10.10
N ALA A 555 13.81 28.74 -10.32
CA ALA A 555 14.69 28.38 -9.22
C ALA A 555 15.13 29.62 -8.44
N LYS A 556 15.10 29.52 -7.11
CA LYS A 556 15.49 30.58 -6.17
C LYS A 556 16.63 30.04 -5.31
N PRO A 557 17.84 30.63 -5.37
CA PRO A 557 19.00 30.14 -4.61
C PRO A 557 18.73 30.02 -3.10
N ASP A 558 17.98 30.95 -2.52
CA ASP A 558 17.77 31.07 -1.07
C ASP A 558 16.39 30.51 -0.61
N SER A 559 15.84 29.50 -1.30
CA SER A 559 14.45 29.05 -1.11
C SER A 559 14.31 27.75 -0.33
N THR A 560 13.94 27.86 0.95
CA THR A 560 13.59 26.77 1.86
C THR A 560 12.21 26.13 1.56
N GLN A 561 11.98 25.70 0.31
CA GLN A 561 10.72 25.05 -0.10
C GLN A 561 10.92 23.57 -0.49
N PRO A 562 10.09 22.64 0.03
CA PRO A 562 10.29 21.19 -0.15
C PRO A 562 10.32 20.72 -1.60
N TYR A 563 11.34 19.93 -1.93
CA TYR A 563 11.34 19.11 -3.14
C TYR A 563 10.40 17.90 -3.01
N ARG A 564 9.84 17.42 -4.13
CA ARG A 564 8.92 16.26 -4.15
C ARG A 564 9.43 15.14 -5.05
N TRP A 565 10.43 14.41 -4.56
CA TRP A 565 10.84 13.13 -5.12
C TRP A 565 9.65 12.18 -5.31
N GLY A 566 9.56 11.56 -6.50
CA GLY A 566 8.61 10.48 -6.80
C GLY A 566 7.37 10.85 -7.62
N THR A 567 7.11 12.13 -7.91
CA THR A 567 5.88 12.57 -8.61
C THR A 567 5.98 12.42 -10.15
N MET A 568 5.99 11.18 -10.66
CA MET A 568 6.02 10.92 -12.11
C MET A 568 4.74 11.40 -12.82
N VAL A 569 4.87 12.42 -13.67
CA VAL A 569 3.77 12.96 -14.49
C VAL A 569 3.43 12.00 -15.64
N PRO A 570 2.16 11.60 -15.89
CA PRO A 570 1.84 10.79 -17.07
C PRO A 570 2.03 11.57 -18.37
N SER A 571 2.86 11.08 -19.29
CA SER A 571 3.13 11.77 -20.56
C SER A 571 1.87 11.97 -21.40
N MET A 572 1.69 13.18 -21.97
CA MET A 572 0.42 13.59 -22.63
C MET A 572 0.00 12.66 -23.77
N ALA A 573 0.95 12.03 -24.48
CA ALA A 573 0.68 11.04 -25.51
C ALA A 573 -0.14 9.85 -24.95
N SER A 574 0.19 9.37 -23.74
CA SER A 574 -0.54 8.29 -23.08
C SER A 574 -1.98 8.67 -22.70
N THR A 575 -2.25 9.97 -22.51
CA THR A 575 -3.57 10.49 -22.15
C THR A 575 -4.42 10.72 -23.41
N TYR A 576 -3.83 11.29 -24.47
CA TYR A 576 -4.49 11.45 -25.77
C TYR A 576 -4.89 10.10 -26.38
N ASP A 577 -3.96 9.13 -26.39
CA ASP A 577 -4.22 7.78 -26.92
C ASP A 577 -5.26 7.02 -26.07
N ARG A 578 -5.37 7.29 -24.76
CA ARG A 578 -6.48 6.80 -23.92
C ARG A 578 -7.82 7.46 -24.28
N LEU A 579 -7.87 8.77 -24.48
CA LEU A 579 -9.10 9.52 -24.80
C LEU A 579 -9.68 9.16 -26.18
N VAL A 580 -8.82 8.90 -27.17
CA VAL A 580 -9.25 8.41 -28.50
C VAL A 580 -9.77 6.98 -28.41
N ARG A 581 -9.12 6.10 -27.62
CA ARG A 581 -9.57 4.71 -27.43
C ARG A 581 -10.85 4.58 -26.58
N SER A 582 -11.13 5.53 -25.69
CA SER A 582 -12.36 5.54 -24.88
C SER A 582 -13.58 6.13 -25.59
N GLY A 583 -13.40 6.71 -26.80
CA GLY A 583 -14.48 7.37 -27.53
C GLY A 583 -14.92 8.71 -26.93
N ALA A 584 -14.13 9.30 -26.03
CA ALA A 584 -14.44 10.57 -25.37
C ALA A 584 -14.27 11.81 -26.28
N ILE A 585 -13.82 11.62 -27.52
CA ILE A 585 -13.68 12.65 -28.55
C ILE A 585 -14.33 12.11 -29.84
N ALA A 586 -15.09 12.95 -30.54
CA ALA A 586 -15.79 12.57 -31.76
C ALA A 586 -14.83 12.17 -32.90
N GLN A 587 -15.27 11.24 -33.76
CA GLN A 587 -14.50 10.80 -34.94
C GLN A 587 -14.66 11.71 -36.16
N ASP A 588 -15.39 12.83 -36.06
CA ASP A 588 -15.57 13.73 -37.20
C ASP A 588 -14.27 14.48 -37.53
N ALA A 589 -14.04 14.68 -38.82
CA ALA A 589 -12.80 15.27 -39.32
C ALA A 589 -12.76 16.81 -39.22
N GLU A 590 -13.89 17.45 -38.92
CA GLU A 590 -14.05 18.91 -38.93
C GLU A 590 -13.68 19.49 -37.55
N THR A 591 -14.16 18.87 -36.46
CA THR A 591 -13.68 19.09 -35.09
C THR A 591 -12.18 18.78 -34.95
N GLN A 592 -11.70 17.72 -35.61
CA GLN A 592 -10.25 17.43 -35.66
C GLN A 592 -9.48 18.54 -36.40
N LEU A 593 -10.01 19.05 -37.51
CA LEU A 593 -9.41 20.19 -38.22
C LEU A 593 -9.40 21.47 -37.38
N GLU A 594 -10.46 21.74 -36.60
CA GLU A 594 -10.58 22.97 -35.81
C GLU A 594 -9.62 22.99 -34.61
N ILE A 595 -9.40 21.85 -33.96
CA ILE A 595 -8.37 21.68 -32.92
C ILE A 595 -6.96 21.78 -33.52
N LEU A 596 -6.72 21.15 -34.68
CA LEU A 596 -5.40 21.21 -35.35
C LEU A 596 -5.10 22.61 -35.91
N ARG A 597 -6.11 23.37 -36.36
CA ARG A 597 -5.98 24.79 -36.75
C ARG A 597 -5.64 25.73 -35.59
N HIS A 598 -5.95 25.35 -34.35
CA HIS A 598 -5.51 26.07 -33.15
C HIS A 598 -4.08 25.69 -32.71
N LEU A 599 -3.41 24.77 -33.41
CA LEU A 599 -2.11 24.20 -33.06
C LEU A 599 -1.15 24.19 -34.28
N GLU A 600 -1.10 25.29 -35.04
CA GLU A 600 -0.38 25.37 -36.32
C GLU A 600 1.13 25.04 -36.26
N LEU A 601 1.49 23.80 -36.60
CA LEU A 601 2.76 23.43 -37.24
C LEU A 601 2.56 22.32 -38.30
N VAL A 602 1.90 22.71 -39.41
CA VAL A 602 2.09 22.28 -40.81
C VAL A 602 2.23 20.77 -41.17
N ASP A 603 1.26 20.31 -41.95
CA ASP A 603 1.24 19.21 -42.94
C ASP A 603 2.11 17.93 -42.80
N VAL A 604 1.42 16.78 -42.85
CA VAL A 604 1.98 15.49 -43.31
C VAL A 604 1.13 14.93 -44.46
N PRO A 605 1.71 14.67 -45.66
CA PRO A 605 0.96 14.24 -46.84
C PRO A 605 0.18 12.93 -46.71
N GLU A 606 -0.94 12.86 -47.42
CA GLU A 606 -1.91 11.76 -47.39
C GLU A 606 -1.32 10.38 -47.76
N SER A 607 -0.25 10.35 -48.57
CA SER A 607 0.48 9.14 -48.95
C SER A 607 1.00 8.33 -47.75
N GLN A 608 1.25 8.95 -46.60
CA GLN A 608 1.72 8.26 -45.39
C GLN A 608 0.57 7.63 -44.55
N ARG A 609 -0.68 8.07 -44.74
CA ARG A 609 -1.85 7.62 -43.95
C ARG A 609 -2.25 6.16 -44.21
N ALA A 610 -1.78 5.57 -45.31
CA ALA A 610 -1.90 4.14 -45.62
C ALA A 610 -0.80 3.30 -44.93
N GLY A 611 0.42 3.83 -44.83
CA GLY A 611 1.56 3.15 -44.20
C GLY A 611 1.34 2.90 -42.70
N ILE A 612 0.84 3.90 -41.98
CA ILE A 612 0.61 3.83 -40.52
C ILE A 612 -0.42 2.74 -40.16
N ARG A 613 -1.53 2.64 -40.91
CA ARG A 613 -2.55 1.59 -40.71
C ARG A 613 -2.01 0.18 -40.98
N THR A 614 -1.14 0.05 -41.99
CA THR A 614 -0.43 -1.22 -42.28
C THR A 614 0.59 -1.56 -41.18
N LEU A 615 1.35 -0.57 -40.68
CA LEU A 615 2.30 -0.74 -39.58
C LEU A 615 1.62 -1.18 -38.29
N HIS A 616 0.49 -0.56 -37.87
CA HIS A 616 -0.23 -1.00 -36.67
C HIS A 616 -0.64 -2.47 -36.73
N ARG A 617 -1.13 -2.96 -37.87
CA ARG A 617 -1.46 -4.38 -38.05
C ARG A 617 -0.21 -5.27 -37.99
N ILE A 618 0.88 -4.89 -38.68
CA ILE A 618 2.15 -5.63 -38.66
C ILE A 618 2.76 -5.65 -37.26
N HIS A 619 2.68 -4.57 -36.49
CA HIS A 619 3.19 -4.51 -35.11
C HIS A 619 2.35 -5.33 -34.14
N PHE A 620 1.01 -5.37 -34.29
CA PHE A 620 0.15 -6.24 -33.50
C PHE A 620 0.38 -7.72 -33.81
N GLU A 621 0.45 -8.09 -35.10
CA GLU A 621 0.79 -9.46 -35.53
C GLU A 621 2.23 -9.85 -35.11
N ARG A 622 3.20 -8.92 -35.13
CA ARG A 622 4.53 -9.11 -34.55
C ARG A 622 4.48 -9.27 -33.03
N PHE A 623 3.67 -8.52 -32.30
CA PHE A 623 3.58 -8.63 -30.84
C PHE A 623 3.02 -10.00 -30.43
N VAL A 624 1.96 -10.47 -31.08
CA VAL A 624 1.41 -11.82 -30.83
C VAL A 624 2.42 -12.90 -31.21
N ARG A 625 3.11 -12.77 -32.35
CA ARG A 625 4.19 -13.70 -32.72
C ARG A 625 5.37 -13.63 -31.76
N LEU A 626 5.75 -12.46 -31.24
CA LEU A 626 6.83 -12.31 -30.26
C LEU A 626 6.45 -12.91 -28.90
N GLN A 627 5.21 -12.82 -28.45
CA GLN A 627 4.75 -13.49 -27.23
C GLN A 627 4.74 -15.02 -27.38
N GLN A 628 4.35 -15.53 -28.56
CA GLN A 628 4.44 -16.97 -28.87
C GLN A 628 5.89 -17.43 -29.03
N GLN A 629 6.73 -16.64 -29.71
CA GLN A 629 8.16 -16.90 -29.89
C GLN A 629 8.90 -16.85 -28.56
N GLN A 630 8.68 -15.85 -27.71
CA GLN A 630 9.32 -15.74 -26.39
C GLN A 630 8.91 -16.89 -25.44
N ARG A 631 7.71 -17.44 -25.58
CA ARG A 631 7.33 -18.73 -24.93
C ARG A 631 8.10 -19.91 -25.53
N LYS A 632 8.26 -19.97 -26.86
CA LYS A 632 9.06 -21.00 -27.55
C LYS A 632 10.54 -20.91 -27.18
N ASP A 633 11.15 -19.74 -27.27
CA ASP A 633 12.55 -19.44 -26.96
C ASP A 633 12.88 -19.72 -25.50
N ASN A 634 11.96 -19.54 -24.56
CA ASN A 634 12.16 -19.96 -23.18
C ASN A 634 12.17 -21.50 -23.04
N VAL A 635 11.25 -22.22 -23.70
CA VAL A 635 11.25 -23.70 -23.73
C VAL A 635 12.48 -24.24 -24.45
N GLU A 636 12.89 -23.63 -25.56
CA GLU A 636 14.05 -24.01 -26.35
C GLU A 636 15.36 -23.62 -25.64
N ARG A 637 15.44 -22.49 -24.91
CA ARG A 637 16.55 -22.18 -23.97
C ARG A 637 16.67 -23.21 -22.85
N ILE A 638 15.55 -23.60 -22.22
CA ILE A 638 15.56 -24.63 -21.16
C ILE A 638 16.00 -25.99 -21.73
N SER A 639 15.58 -26.34 -22.94
CA SER A 639 15.98 -27.57 -23.66
C SER A 639 17.46 -27.55 -24.09
N ALA A 640 17.94 -26.40 -24.60
CA ALA A 640 19.34 -26.18 -24.98
C ALA A 640 20.24 -26.22 -23.75
N ARG A 641 19.91 -25.51 -22.67
CA ARG A 641 20.67 -25.51 -21.40
C ARG A 641 20.72 -26.91 -20.77
N ARG A 642 19.65 -27.71 -20.87
CA ARG A 642 19.63 -29.13 -20.48
C ARG A 642 20.53 -30.00 -21.36
N SER A 643 20.56 -29.74 -22.67
CA SER A 643 21.41 -30.47 -23.62
C SER A 643 22.89 -30.11 -23.46
N GLU A 644 23.18 -28.83 -23.21
CA GLU A 644 24.50 -28.28 -22.87
C GLU A 644 25.02 -28.90 -21.56
N LEU A 645 24.21 -28.93 -20.48
CA LEU A 645 24.57 -29.64 -19.25
C LEU A 645 24.84 -31.13 -19.51
N ARG A 646 24.01 -31.81 -20.30
CA ARG A 646 24.22 -33.21 -20.69
C ARG A 646 25.44 -33.43 -21.58
N ALA A 647 25.94 -32.41 -22.27
CA ALA A 647 27.21 -32.48 -22.99
C ALA A 647 28.39 -32.27 -22.02
N ARG A 648 28.28 -31.28 -21.13
CA ARG A 648 29.32 -30.87 -20.17
C ARG A 648 29.55 -31.89 -19.05
N VAL A 649 28.51 -32.56 -18.57
CA VAL A 649 28.62 -33.73 -17.69
C VAL A 649 29.33 -34.89 -18.41
N ARG A 650 29.06 -35.10 -19.71
CA ARG A 650 29.73 -36.14 -20.52
C ARG A 650 31.14 -35.75 -21.00
N SER A 651 31.57 -34.50 -20.87
CA SER A 651 32.98 -34.12 -21.01
C SER A 651 33.74 -34.29 -19.69
N LEU A 652 33.12 -33.96 -18.55
CA LEU A 652 33.70 -34.20 -17.22
C LEU A 652 33.91 -35.71 -16.97
N TRP A 653 32.91 -36.56 -17.25
CA TRP A 653 33.03 -38.03 -17.32
C TRP A 653 34.00 -38.56 -18.39
N ARG A 654 34.69 -37.70 -19.14
CA ARG A 654 35.78 -38.05 -20.07
C ARG A 654 37.08 -37.31 -19.77
N GLN A 655 37.17 -36.67 -18.60
CA GLN A 655 38.36 -36.00 -18.09
C GLN A 655 38.83 -36.58 -16.74
N GLU A 656 38.05 -37.48 -16.13
CA GLU A 656 38.48 -38.29 -14.96
C GLU A 656 39.06 -39.66 -15.36
N ASP A 657 38.68 -40.24 -16.50
CA ASP A 657 39.40 -41.39 -17.13
C ASP A 657 40.71 -40.88 -17.78
N GLY A 658 41.69 -40.55 -16.92
CA GLY A 658 42.89 -39.78 -17.26
C GLY A 658 44.23 -40.53 -17.21
N SER A 659 44.35 -41.62 -16.44
CA SER A 659 45.45 -42.60 -16.51
C SER A 659 45.24 -43.77 -15.54
N ASP A 660 45.42 -45.02 -16.02
CA ASP A 660 45.39 -46.24 -15.20
C ASP A 660 46.48 -46.31 -14.11
N GLU A 661 46.12 -46.87 -12.95
CA GLU A 661 46.69 -48.13 -12.43
C GLU A 661 45.80 -48.59 -11.23
N SER A 662 45.33 -49.84 -11.11
CA SER A 662 45.55 -51.06 -11.91
C SER A 662 44.30 -51.96 -11.94
N GLY A 663 44.24 -52.94 -12.86
CA GLY A 663 43.06 -53.78 -13.15
C GLY A 663 42.62 -54.79 -12.07
N VAL A 664 41.75 -55.77 -12.36
CA VAL A 664 41.51 -56.48 -13.64
C VAL A 664 40.01 -56.78 -13.85
N THR A 665 39.64 -57.13 -15.08
CA THR A 665 38.29 -57.37 -15.61
C THR A 665 37.48 -58.50 -14.94
N LEU A 666 36.19 -58.56 -15.30
CA LEU A 666 35.27 -59.68 -15.07
C LEU A 666 35.94 -61.06 -15.30
N GLU A 667 35.48 -62.03 -14.50
CA GLU A 667 35.77 -63.48 -14.65
C GLU A 667 37.23 -63.92 -14.46
N MET A 668 37.80 -63.63 -13.28
CA MET A 668 38.79 -64.53 -12.63
C MET A 668 38.36 -64.78 -11.17
N ILE A 669 37.53 -65.80 -10.82
CA ILE A 669 37.65 -67.28 -10.95
C ILE A 669 38.41 -67.92 -9.77
N THR A 670 37.65 -68.37 -8.76
CA THR A 670 37.94 -69.48 -7.79
C THR A 670 39.18 -69.38 -6.88
N ALA A 671 39.31 -70.04 -5.72
CA ALA A 671 38.45 -70.77 -4.76
C ALA A 671 39.17 -70.71 -3.38
N SER A 672 38.64 -71.03 -2.20
CA SER A 672 37.84 -72.18 -1.74
C SER A 672 37.09 -71.79 -0.44
N ALA A 673 35.80 -72.08 -0.22
CA ALA A 673 35.13 -73.39 -0.09
C ALA A 673 35.54 -74.17 1.19
N PRO A 674 34.64 -74.88 1.91
CA PRO A 674 33.37 -75.48 1.43
C PRO A 674 32.09 -75.07 2.21
N GLY A 675 30.90 -75.48 1.73
CA GLY A 675 29.63 -75.23 2.44
C GLY A 675 28.30 -75.59 1.73
N LEU A 676 28.21 -76.76 1.10
CA LEU A 676 27.02 -77.47 0.56
C LEU A 676 25.67 -76.74 0.28
N PHE A 677 25.15 -77.00 -0.94
CA PHE A 677 23.74 -77.09 -1.40
C PHE A 677 22.59 -77.04 -0.35
N GLN A 678 21.39 -76.50 -0.63
CA GLN A 678 20.66 -76.50 -1.91
C GLN A 678 19.53 -75.44 -2.00
N LYS A 679 19.01 -75.17 -3.22
CA LYS A 679 17.75 -74.44 -3.53
C LYS A 679 16.51 -75.37 -3.40
N PRO A 680 15.24 -74.89 -3.52
CA PRO A 680 14.69 -73.51 -3.53
C PRO A 680 13.48 -73.30 -2.56
N GLY A 681 12.89 -72.09 -2.50
CA GLY A 681 11.46 -71.93 -2.12
C GLY A 681 11.04 -70.67 -1.35
N GLU A 682 10.15 -69.89 -1.97
CA GLU A 682 9.06 -69.04 -1.40
C GLU A 682 9.15 -68.36 0.00
N ASP A 683 9.26 -67.02 -0.04
CA ASP A 683 8.28 -66.04 0.49
C ASP A 683 8.17 -65.67 2.02
N LYS A 684 7.78 -64.40 2.25
CA LYS A 684 7.19 -63.77 3.47
C LYS A 684 7.96 -63.60 4.81
N LYS A 685 8.31 -62.32 5.07
CA LYS A 685 7.89 -61.45 6.20
C LYS A 685 8.16 -61.82 7.69
N THR A 686 8.97 -60.95 8.32
CA THR A 686 8.78 -60.23 9.63
C THR A 686 8.86 -60.93 11.00
N ALA A 687 9.44 -60.17 11.97
CA ALA A 687 9.26 -60.21 13.45
C ALA A 687 9.92 -61.37 14.26
N LYS A 688 10.25 -61.25 15.57
CA LYS A 688 10.70 -60.14 16.47
C LYS A 688 11.08 -60.76 17.85
N THR A 689 11.95 -60.11 18.66
CA THR A 689 12.20 -60.38 20.14
C THR A 689 12.89 -61.72 20.52
N ALA A 690 13.50 -61.97 21.71
CA ALA A 690 13.61 -61.23 22.99
C ALA A 690 14.76 -61.68 23.98
N ILE A 691 15.27 -60.71 24.79
CA ILE A 691 15.59 -60.73 26.28
C ILE A 691 16.79 -61.52 26.92
N GLY A 692 17.66 -60.77 27.65
CA GLY A 692 18.23 -61.07 29.01
C GLY A 692 19.70 -61.57 29.17
N SER A 693 20.49 -61.33 30.25
CA SER A 693 20.43 -60.34 31.37
C SER A 693 21.65 -60.36 32.35
N LYS A 694 22.15 -59.18 32.80
CA LYS A 694 22.97 -58.88 34.04
C LYS A 694 24.41 -59.49 34.15
N SER A 695 25.35 -59.03 35.02
CA SER A 695 25.31 -58.10 36.18
C SER A 695 26.63 -57.33 36.46
N ALA A 696 26.51 -56.09 36.98
CA ALA A 696 27.46 -55.41 37.91
C ALA A 696 28.86 -55.02 37.33
N GLN A 697 29.81 -54.29 37.96
CA GLN A 697 30.00 -53.23 39.01
C GLN A 697 31.55 -53.01 39.10
N THR A 698 32.24 -52.03 39.73
CA THR A 698 32.14 -50.68 40.39
C THR A 698 33.63 -50.29 40.69
N THR A 699 34.15 -49.08 40.91
CA THR A 699 33.83 -47.61 40.91
C THR A 699 35.24 -46.92 41.01
N GLU A 700 35.56 -45.65 41.30
CA GLU A 700 34.99 -44.31 41.64
C GLU A 700 35.94 -43.29 40.95
N GLU A 701 35.69 -42.03 40.58
CA GLU A 701 34.54 -41.10 40.36
C GLU A 701 35.06 -40.09 39.28
N GLU A 702 34.55 -38.89 38.91
CA GLU A 702 33.64 -37.86 39.46
C GLU A 702 32.86 -37.18 38.27
N GLU A 703 32.53 -35.87 38.31
CA GLU A 703 31.80 -35.06 37.28
C GLU A 703 30.68 -35.77 36.46
N ASP A 704 29.50 -36.03 37.05
CA ASP A 704 28.26 -36.20 36.24
C ASP A 704 26.90 -36.00 37.00
N ILE A 705 25.95 -35.31 36.35
CA ILE A 705 24.48 -35.14 36.53
C ILE A 705 23.80 -35.20 37.93
N ASP A 706 22.86 -34.26 38.18
CA ASP A 706 22.01 -34.16 39.39
C ASP A 706 21.17 -35.44 39.66
N PRO A 707 21.26 -36.04 40.87
CA PRO A 707 20.54 -37.26 41.22
C PRO A 707 19.00 -37.21 41.14
N ARG A 708 18.36 -36.03 41.13
CA ARG A 708 16.90 -35.88 41.15
C ARG A 708 16.21 -36.34 39.86
N LEU A 709 16.93 -36.41 38.74
CA LEU A 709 16.40 -36.88 37.45
C LEU A 709 16.29 -38.42 37.35
N ARG A 710 16.90 -39.17 38.28
CA ARG A 710 16.99 -40.65 38.28
C ARG A 710 15.64 -41.38 38.52
N SER A 711 14.52 -40.67 38.52
CA SER A 711 13.16 -41.19 38.69
C SER A 711 12.16 -40.71 37.61
N CYS A 712 12.63 -39.93 36.61
CA CYS A 712 11.82 -39.52 35.47
C CYS A 712 11.89 -40.55 34.32
N ASP A 713 10.88 -40.55 33.45
CA ASP A 713 10.77 -41.49 32.33
C ASP A 713 11.86 -41.18 31.26
N PRO A 714 12.70 -42.15 30.86
CA PRO A 714 13.69 -41.97 29.79
C PRO A 714 13.08 -41.49 28.46
N ASP A 715 11.87 -41.92 28.10
CA ASP A 715 11.18 -41.49 26.88
C ASP A 715 10.59 -40.06 26.99
N LEU A 716 10.65 -39.45 28.19
CA LEU A 716 10.33 -38.05 28.44
C LEU A 716 11.61 -37.19 28.53
N ILE A 717 12.67 -37.70 29.15
CA ILE A 717 14.01 -37.06 29.15
C ILE A 717 14.49 -36.90 27.70
N ALA A 718 14.48 -37.98 26.91
CA ALA A 718 14.85 -37.96 25.49
C ALA A 718 13.94 -37.07 24.60
N LYS A 719 12.79 -36.62 25.09
CA LYS A 719 11.95 -35.61 24.40
C LYS A 719 12.27 -34.19 24.80
N ILE A 720 12.66 -33.95 26.06
CA ILE A 720 13.08 -32.64 26.54
C ILE A 720 14.46 -32.29 25.98
N GLU A 721 15.37 -33.28 25.93
CA GLU A 721 16.68 -33.20 25.25
C GLU A 721 16.56 -33.05 23.72
N MET A 722 15.38 -33.33 23.13
CA MET A 722 15.13 -33.17 21.69
C MET A 722 14.61 -31.78 21.28
N GLU A 723 14.17 -30.93 22.21
CA GLU A 723 13.56 -29.62 21.88
C GLU A 723 14.27 -28.39 22.50
N ILE A 724 15.28 -28.58 23.37
CA ILE A 724 16.01 -27.46 24.00
C ILE A 724 17.53 -27.65 23.91
N VAL A 725 18.14 -26.99 22.91
CA VAL A 725 19.58 -26.63 22.79
C VAL A 725 20.55 -27.83 22.85
N ASP A 726 21.32 -28.18 21.81
CA ASP A 726 21.89 -27.38 20.71
C ASP A 726 22.05 -28.25 19.44
N TYR A 727 22.17 -27.64 18.25
CA TYR A 727 22.98 -28.19 17.16
C TYR A 727 23.34 -27.13 16.09
N GLY A 728 24.16 -26.17 16.49
CA GLY A 728 25.00 -25.43 15.56
C GLY A 728 25.92 -24.46 16.27
N ASP A 729 27.24 -24.68 16.18
CA ASP A 729 28.24 -23.68 16.58
C ASP A 729 27.83 -22.31 16.01
N PRO A 730 27.98 -21.21 16.78
CA PRO A 730 27.67 -19.88 16.27
C PRO A 730 28.48 -19.67 14.99
N VAL A 731 27.79 -19.40 13.87
CA VAL A 731 28.43 -19.22 12.56
C VAL A 731 29.38 -18.02 12.68
N THR A 732 30.67 -18.28 12.85
CA THR A 732 31.65 -17.21 13.05
C THR A 732 31.94 -16.57 11.70
N PHE A 733 31.47 -15.33 11.53
CA PHE A 733 31.59 -14.56 10.29
C PHE A 733 33.00 -13.96 10.12
N ASP A 734 34.03 -14.75 10.41
CA ASP A 734 35.37 -14.23 10.75
C ASP A 734 36.11 -13.60 9.56
N ASP A 735 35.74 -13.93 8.32
CA ASP A 735 36.37 -13.39 7.10
C ASP A 735 35.39 -12.85 6.04
N ILE A 736 34.08 -12.86 6.28
CA ILE A 736 33.06 -12.56 5.24
C ILE A 736 31.99 -11.58 5.72
N GLY A 737 31.98 -10.38 5.13
CA GLY A 737 31.11 -9.26 5.55
C GLY A 737 29.79 -9.21 4.78
N TYR A 738 28.68 -9.39 5.48
CA TYR A 738 27.33 -9.28 4.93
C TYR A 738 26.67 -7.96 5.32
N SER A 739 26.11 -7.25 4.35
CA SER A 739 25.30 -6.06 4.59
C SER A 739 23.91 -6.43 5.15
N GLY A 740 23.20 -5.48 5.74
CA GLY A 740 21.79 -5.65 6.14
C GLY A 740 20.83 -5.90 4.97
N ALA A 741 21.27 -5.70 3.72
CA ALA A 741 20.54 -6.13 2.53
C ALA A 741 20.85 -7.60 2.18
N ASP A 742 22.11 -8.03 2.30
CA ASP A 742 22.53 -9.40 2.01
C ASP A 742 21.89 -10.38 3.00
N VAL A 743 21.91 -10.07 4.30
CA VAL A 743 21.23 -10.86 5.35
C VAL A 743 19.73 -11.01 5.05
N ARG A 744 19.08 -9.93 4.58
CA ARG A 744 17.66 -9.96 4.18
C ARG A 744 17.42 -10.84 2.96
N ALA A 745 18.29 -10.79 1.96
CA ALA A 745 18.23 -11.67 0.79
C ALA A 745 18.45 -13.14 1.17
N LEU A 746 19.36 -13.40 2.11
CA LEU A 746 19.71 -14.74 2.59
C LEU A 746 18.55 -15.39 3.36
N CYS A 747 17.93 -14.68 4.29
CA CYS A 747 16.70 -15.14 4.95
C CYS A 747 15.54 -15.39 3.95
N THR A 748 15.46 -14.57 2.88
CA THR A 748 14.43 -14.72 1.84
C THR A 748 14.65 -15.96 0.98
N GLU A 749 15.89 -16.24 0.58
CA GLU A 749 16.24 -17.44 -0.20
C GLU A 749 16.11 -18.72 0.63
N ALA A 750 16.48 -18.69 1.92
CA ALA A 750 16.27 -19.80 2.85
C ALA A 750 14.77 -20.13 3.02
N ALA A 751 13.91 -19.12 3.12
CA ALA A 751 12.45 -19.32 3.21
C ALA A 751 11.83 -20.00 1.98
N MET A 752 12.51 -19.99 0.82
CA MET A 752 12.07 -20.73 -0.37
C MET A 752 12.45 -22.22 -0.34
N GLY A 753 13.34 -22.65 0.55
CA GLY A 753 13.79 -24.04 0.68
C GLY A 753 12.66 -25.05 0.94
N PRO A 754 11.81 -24.85 1.98
CA PRO A 754 10.64 -25.69 2.22
C PRO A 754 9.69 -25.77 1.02
N ILE A 755 9.38 -24.62 0.41
CA ILE A 755 8.44 -24.50 -0.72
C ILE A 755 8.96 -25.28 -1.95
N ARG A 756 10.28 -25.27 -2.19
CA ARG A 756 10.93 -26.06 -3.25
C ARG A 756 10.95 -27.56 -2.97
N SER A 757 10.76 -27.98 -1.72
CA SER A 757 10.67 -29.39 -1.33
C SER A 757 9.25 -29.99 -1.41
N CYS A 758 8.21 -29.16 -1.64
CA CYS A 758 6.83 -29.62 -1.80
C CYS A 758 6.58 -30.26 -3.19
N PRO A 759 6.04 -31.49 -3.28
CA PRO A 759 5.89 -32.21 -4.55
C PRO A 759 4.80 -31.63 -5.48
N ASP A 760 3.70 -31.08 -4.95
CA ASP A 760 2.77 -30.26 -5.74
C ASP A 760 2.07 -29.19 -4.89
N ILE A 761 2.63 -27.97 -4.93
CA ILE A 761 2.11 -26.74 -4.31
C ILE A 761 0.63 -26.43 -4.65
N ARG A 762 0.07 -26.96 -5.76
CA ARG A 762 -1.29 -26.62 -6.21
C ARG A 762 -2.40 -27.39 -5.49
N THR A 763 -2.06 -28.43 -4.74
CA THR A 763 -3.02 -29.36 -4.13
C THR A 763 -2.68 -29.74 -2.69
N MET A 764 -1.70 -29.10 -2.07
CA MET A 764 -1.31 -29.29 -0.68
C MET A 764 -1.95 -28.23 0.22
N ASP A 765 -2.16 -28.59 1.49
CA ASP A 765 -2.58 -27.65 2.53
C ASP A 765 -1.39 -26.76 2.97
N ALA A 766 -1.66 -25.58 3.51
CA ALA A 766 -0.63 -24.66 3.97
C ALA A 766 0.19 -25.25 5.13
N ASP A 767 -0.49 -25.94 6.05
CA ASP A 767 0.11 -26.62 7.21
C ASP A 767 0.94 -27.86 6.82
N ALA A 768 0.93 -28.26 5.54
CA ALA A 768 1.76 -29.35 5.00
C ALA A 768 3.12 -28.87 4.45
N VAL A 769 3.43 -27.57 4.53
CA VAL A 769 4.76 -27.03 4.23
C VAL A 769 5.62 -27.08 5.49
N ARG A 770 6.78 -27.76 5.43
CA ARG A 770 7.68 -27.88 6.59
C ARG A 770 8.25 -26.52 7.04
N PRO A 771 8.67 -26.36 8.31
CA PRO A 771 9.48 -25.23 8.73
C PRO A 771 10.81 -25.12 7.96
N ILE A 772 11.37 -23.90 7.95
CA ILE A 772 12.72 -23.59 7.44
C ILE A 772 13.76 -24.22 8.38
N SER A 773 14.80 -24.84 7.84
CA SER A 773 15.89 -25.44 8.61
C SER A 773 17.22 -24.70 8.40
N LEU A 774 18.21 -24.98 9.26
CA LEU A 774 19.59 -24.50 9.08
C LEU A 774 20.20 -24.95 7.74
N GLU A 775 19.76 -26.09 7.19
CA GLU A 775 20.20 -26.56 5.88
C GLU A 775 19.69 -25.68 4.73
N ASP A 776 18.50 -25.08 4.86
CA ASP A 776 17.99 -24.08 3.90
C ASP A 776 18.83 -22.78 3.94
N PHE A 777 19.27 -22.36 5.13
CA PHE A 777 20.20 -21.23 5.30
C PHE A 777 21.59 -21.55 4.71
N ASN A 778 22.10 -22.76 4.93
CA ASN A 778 23.34 -23.25 4.32
C ASN A 778 23.22 -23.47 2.81
N ALA A 779 22.00 -23.63 2.26
CA ALA A 779 21.76 -23.56 0.82
C ALA A 779 21.75 -22.10 0.33
N ALA A 780 21.10 -21.18 1.06
CA ALA A 780 21.06 -19.76 0.73
C ALA A 780 22.45 -19.10 0.73
N LEU A 781 23.31 -19.42 1.69
CA LEU A 781 24.73 -19.00 1.78
C LEU A 781 25.55 -19.35 0.52
N ARG A 782 25.17 -20.39 -0.22
CA ARG A 782 25.83 -20.78 -1.48
C ARG A 782 25.34 -20.00 -2.70
N GLY A 783 24.24 -19.25 -2.58
CA GLY A 783 23.65 -18.41 -3.64
C GLY A 783 23.81 -16.91 -3.39
N VAL A 784 23.61 -16.45 -2.15
CA VAL A 784 23.70 -15.04 -1.75
C VAL A 784 25.14 -14.72 -1.36
N ARG A 785 25.77 -13.80 -2.12
CA ARG A 785 27.15 -13.35 -1.86
C ARG A 785 27.16 -12.13 -0.95
N SER A 786 28.21 -12.03 -0.13
CA SER A 786 28.60 -10.82 0.60
C SER A 786 28.83 -9.64 -0.35
N SER A 787 28.28 -8.48 -0.01
CA SER A 787 28.52 -7.22 -0.71
C SER A 787 29.67 -6.39 -0.12
N VAL A 788 30.08 -6.67 1.13
CA VAL A 788 31.21 -5.98 1.79
C VAL A 788 32.51 -6.72 1.47
N ALA A 789 33.52 -6.02 0.95
CA ALA A 789 34.82 -6.64 0.66
C ALA A 789 35.67 -6.76 1.93
N ALA A 790 36.56 -7.76 1.97
CA ALA A 790 37.43 -8.03 3.12
C ALA A 790 38.24 -6.80 3.58
N LYS A 791 38.76 -5.99 2.64
CA LYS A 791 39.46 -4.71 2.93
C LYS A 791 38.60 -3.66 3.65
N ASP A 792 37.29 -3.65 3.41
CA ASP A 792 36.37 -2.70 4.03
C ASP A 792 35.96 -3.22 5.41
N LEU A 793 35.84 -4.55 5.53
CA LEU A 793 35.73 -5.27 6.79
C LEU A 793 36.93 -5.00 7.72
N GLU A 794 38.14 -5.02 7.16
CA GLU A 794 39.41 -4.71 7.85
C GLU A 794 39.45 -3.25 8.31
N PHE A 795 39.07 -2.30 7.44
CA PHE A 795 38.88 -0.89 7.81
C PHE A 795 37.85 -0.70 8.93
N TYR A 796 36.72 -1.43 8.93
CA TYR A 796 35.76 -1.37 10.04
C TYR A 796 36.26 -2.05 11.33
N ARG A 797 37.17 -3.02 11.24
CA ARG A 797 37.87 -3.62 12.39
C ARG A 797 38.89 -2.64 12.99
N GLU A 798 39.66 -1.95 12.15
CA GLU A 798 40.56 -0.87 12.56
C GLU A 798 39.76 0.28 13.21
N TRP A 799 38.65 0.71 12.61
CA TRP A 799 37.73 1.71 13.18
C TRP A 799 37.22 1.27 14.56
N ASN A 800 36.71 0.05 14.70
CA ASN A 800 36.23 -0.45 16.00
C ASN A 800 37.35 -0.61 17.04
N ALA A 801 38.60 -0.78 16.61
CA ALA A 801 39.76 -0.81 17.52
C ALA A 801 40.23 0.59 17.94
N GLU A 802 40.13 1.59 17.07
CA GLU A 802 40.50 2.99 17.35
C GLU A 802 39.41 3.73 18.16
N PHE A 803 38.13 3.49 17.86
CA PHE A 803 36.99 4.24 18.41
C PHE A 803 36.07 3.42 19.32
N GLY A 804 36.28 2.10 19.43
CA GLY A 804 35.49 1.19 20.26
C GLY A 804 34.21 0.69 19.60
N SER A 805 33.79 -0.52 19.97
CA SER A 805 32.49 -1.09 19.62
C SER A 805 31.41 -0.66 20.61
N PHE A 806 30.35 0.01 20.12
CA PHE A 806 29.13 0.20 20.90
C PHE A 806 28.32 -1.09 20.96
N GLU A 807 28.23 -1.72 22.13
CA GLU A 807 27.19 -2.73 22.38
C GLU A 807 25.83 -2.04 22.44
N PHE A 808 24.86 -2.55 21.68
CA PHE A 808 23.48 -2.07 21.73
C PHE A 808 22.72 -2.75 22.88
N VAL A 809 23.16 -2.48 24.11
CA VAL A 809 22.45 -2.91 25.32
C VAL A 809 21.07 -2.23 25.31
N GLY A 810 20.01 -3.02 25.49
CA GLY A 810 18.65 -2.58 25.18
C GLY A 810 18.10 -1.51 26.11
N HIS A 811 17.57 -0.42 25.52
CA HIS A 811 16.65 0.56 26.12
C HIS A 811 16.87 0.94 27.59
N GLU A 812 17.88 1.78 27.88
CA GLU A 812 17.78 2.74 28.99
C GLU A 812 18.69 3.98 28.82
N ASP A 813 18.50 4.71 27.71
CA ASP A 813 18.63 6.19 27.57
C ASP A 813 18.05 6.66 26.21
#